data_AF-A0A535R0R7-F1
#
_entry.id   AF-A0A535R0R7-F1
#
_cell.length_a   1.000
_cell.length_b   1.000
_cell.length_c   1.000
_cell.angle_alpha   90.00
_cell.angle_beta   90.00
_cell.angle_gamma   90.00
#
_symmetry.space_group_name_H-M   'P 1'
#
loop_
_entity.id
_entity.type
_entity.pdbx_description
1 polymer ?
#
loop_
_entity_poly.entity_id
_entity_poly.type
_entity_poly.pdbx_seq_one_letter_code
_entity_poly.pdbx_strand_id
1 'polypeptide(L)'
;MAILAMRDALNQALREEMKRDEAVFLLGEDIGLYDGSFKVTRGLMKEFGEKRVLDTPIAEEIIIGTAIGAAMSGLRPVAEMMTVNFIMVAMDQVVNAAAHIRYMFGGGTKVPLVIRTPGGGGHQLGAQHSHSHENWFAHVPGLKVVAPGTPADAKGMLKSAIRDDNPVMFIENEGTYAVKGEVPDGEHLVPLDKNEVKRPGEHITICAHSRMLIVAMDAAAELEKEGISAEVVDMRALRPLDMTPVIESVKKTSRLITVEEGWRSYGVGSEIASRVYEEAFDYLDAPVARIGAAEVPAPYNKRLEKIVFPGKADVIVASVQMPRLSDSMETGKILRWLKKEGEDVKKGEPLVEIESDKANIEVEAYASGKLSKIVVPEGESAPIGAVIAEIGDGASAPSAQTPAEPQGQAPAAAPEQGAKPATAEAPKPQSTTPASHVAQADRAVAAAAQTAADAGGEQYPHGGPDDRTEVGAAAQAALNVIRRPTEQSDGERQRVSPVARRLAEEQGVDLRRVQGTGPGGRITKEDVEAAAQQKGEARPAAAAPAAATRETRPAAARPTGEVEVVELTKLQSTVAMRLAQSMFSAPHFYVTSEIAMDDAVRLRQMFNEAVEKSESISINDLIVKAVALALTKFPEVNASWADGRIERKRDVNIGIAVGLPDRLIVPVLRNADQKSLKEIATESKQLIERARANKAAAQDYMGNTFSISNLGMYDVDQFTAIINPPDSGILAIGSIEDKAVVKDGQVVPGKRMRVTLSVDHRVFYGVTAAQFLQEVKRLLQSPMALVL
;
A
#
# COMPACT_ATOMS: atom_id res chain seq x y z
N MET A 1 3.14 -16.51 40.27
CA MET A 1 3.04 -15.55 39.16
C MET A 1 2.11 -14.44 39.56
N ALA A 2 2.57 -13.20 39.52
CA ALA A 2 1.74 -12.03 39.79
C ALA A 2 0.95 -11.64 38.54
N ILE A 3 -0.31 -11.22 38.71
CA ILE A 3 -1.10 -10.61 37.62
C ILE A 3 -0.79 -9.12 37.61
N LEU A 4 -0.09 -8.65 36.58
CA LEU A 4 0.32 -7.25 36.45
C LEU A 4 -0.28 -6.65 35.19
N ALA A 5 -0.56 -5.34 35.24
CA ALA A 5 -0.81 -4.59 34.01
C ALA A 5 0.50 -4.43 33.23
N MET A 6 0.42 -4.33 31.90
CA MET A 6 1.57 -4.13 31.02
C MET A 6 2.50 -3.01 31.51
N ARG A 7 1.94 -1.84 31.86
CA ARG A 7 2.72 -0.71 32.40
C ARG A 7 3.44 -1.03 33.73
N ASP A 8 2.83 -1.84 34.59
CA ASP A 8 3.41 -2.20 35.88
C ASP A 8 4.52 -3.24 35.70
N ALA A 9 4.38 -4.14 34.71
CA ALA A 9 5.40 -5.10 34.32
C ALA A 9 6.65 -4.42 33.74
N LEU A 10 6.46 -3.40 32.88
CA LEU A 10 7.53 -2.54 32.37
C LEU A 10 8.21 -1.72 33.47
N ASN A 11 7.42 -1.09 34.36
CA ASN A 11 7.95 -0.38 35.53
C ASN A 11 8.80 -1.29 36.41
N GLN A 12 8.35 -2.53 36.62
CA GLN A 12 9.09 -3.52 37.38
C GLN A 12 10.40 -3.91 36.69
N ALA A 13 10.41 -4.12 35.36
CA ALA A 13 11.63 -4.38 34.61
C ALA A 13 12.65 -3.24 34.75
N LEU A 14 12.22 -1.99 34.56
CA LEU A 14 13.08 -0.80 34.72
C LEU A 14 13.68 -0.74 36.14
N ARG A 15 12.83 -0.86 37.17
CA ARG A 15 13.27 -0.84 38.57
C ARG A 15 14.26 -1.95 38.88
N GLU A 16 14.03 -3.17 38.39
CA GLU A 16 14.92 -4.31 38.60
C GLU A 16 16.29 -4.10 37.94
N GLU A 17 16.33 -3.62 36.69
CA GLU A 17 17.61 -3.39 35.99
C GLU A 17 18.36 -2.15 36.50
N MET A 18 17.68 -1.08 36.91
CA MET A 18 18.31 0.08 37.55
C MET A 18 18.94 -0.26 38.90
N LYS A 19 18.34 -1.20 39.66
CA LYS A 19 18.93 -1.74 40.91
C LYS A 19 20.12 -2.63 40.64
N ARG A 20 20.05 -3.42 39.56
CA ARG A 20 21.08 -4.39 39.20
C ARG A 20 22.35 -3.69 38.70
N ASP A 21 22.21 -2.61 37.94
CA ASP A 21 23.32 -1.97 37.24
C ASP A 21 23.26 -0.45 37.40
N GLU A 22 24.31 0.12 38.01
CA GLU A 22 24.42 1.56 38.24
C GLU A 22 24.58 2.37 36.93
N ALA A 23 25.01 1.71 35.85
CA ALA A 23 25.16 2.34 34.53
C ALA A 23 23.81 2.55 33.80
N VAL A 24 22.73 1.90 34.26
CA VAL A 24 21.40 2.00 33.64
C VAL A 24 20.70 3.28 34.10
N PHE A 25 20.35 4.17 33.21
CA PHE A 25 19.59 5.37 33.55
C PHE A 25 18.54 5.67 32.49
N LEU A 26 17.54 6.46 32.86
CA LEU A 26 16.45 6.86 31.98
C LEU A 26 16.60 8.33 31.62
N LEU A 27 16.30 8.66 30.37
CA LEU A 27 16.15 10.02 29.89
C LEU A 27 14.96 10.09 28.93
N GLY A 28 14.14 11.13 29.03
CA GLY A 28 12.95 11.26 28.20
C GLY A 28 12.03 12.37 28.63
N GLU A 29 10.91 12.50 27.93
CA GLU A 29 9.93 13.55 28.15
C GLU A 29 8.97 13.18 29.28
N ASP A 30 8.85 14.06 30.27
CA ASP A 30 7.91 13.93 31.38
C ASP A 30 8.03 12.62 32.19
N ILE A 31 9.18 11.95 32.16
CA ILE A 31 9.40 10.65 32.79
C ILE A 31 9.72 10.73 34.29
N GLY A 32 10.18 11.88 34.76
CA GLY A 32 10.63 12.14 36.12
C GLY A 32 9.52 12.76 36.96
N LEU A 33 9.35 14.08 36.89
CA LEU A 33 8.40 14.84 37.71
C LEU A 33 6.94 14.43 37.48
N TYR A 34 6.60 14.06 36.24
CA TYR A 34 5.26 13.65 35.86
C TYR A 34 5.05 12.13 35.92
N ASP A 35 6.04 11.34 36.35
CA ASP A 35 5.98 9.87 36.43
C ASP A 35 5.69 9.18 35.06
N GLY A 36 5.94 9.87 33.94
CA GLY A 36 5.65 9.42 32.58
C GLY A 36 4.19 9.63 32.17
N SER A 37 3.95 9.96 30.90
CA SER A 37 2.59 10.15 30.34
C SER A 37 1.70 8.92 30.55
N PHE A 38 2.28 7.72 30.40
CA PHE A 38 1.58 6.44 30.56
C PHE A 38 1.81 5.74 31.91
N LYS A 39 2.48 6.43 32.85
CA LYS A 39 2.79 5.95 34.21
C LYS A 39 3.70 4.72 34.29
N VAL A 40 4.49 4.45 33.25
CA VAL A 40 5.48 3.37 33.22
C VAL A 40 6.70 3.70 34.09
N THR A 41 7.08 4.97 34.26
CA THR A 41 8.23 5.37 35.10
C THR A 41 7.83 5.79 36.51
N ARG A 42 6.58 5.54 36.89
CA ARG A 42 6.02 5.95 38.19
C ARG A 42 6.89 5.54 39.37
N GLY A 43 7.26 6.54 40.16
CA GLY A 43 8.03 6.41 41.40
C GLY A 43 9.53 6.14 41.20
N LEU A 44 10.02 6.01 39.96
CA LEU A 44 11.43 5.72 39.72
C LEU A 44 12.32 6.92 40.08
N MET A 45 11.91 8.15 39.76
CA MET A 45 12.70 9.33 40.12
C MET A 45 12.81 9.50 41.65
N LYS A 46 11.73 9.22 42.39
CA LYS A 46 11.75 9.23 43.86
C LYS A 46 12.70 8.19 44.45
N GLU A 47 12.86 7.05 43.78
CA GLU A 47 13.68 5.94 44.23
C GLU A 47 15.16 6.09 43.86
N PHE A 48 15.47 6.54 42.63
CA PHE A 48 16.83 6.59 42.09
C PHE A 48 17.42 8.00 41.96
N GLY A 49 16.59 9.05 42.08
CA GLY A 49 16.99 10.45 41.98
C GLY A 49 17.14 10.98 40.55
N GLU A 50 17.24 12.31 40.45
CA GLU A 50 17.27 13.07 39.18
C GLU A 50 18.48 12.76 38.29
N LYS A 51 19.55 12.16 38.84
CA LYS A 51 20.72 11.73 38.04
C LYS A 51 20.51 10.41 37.30
N ARG A 52 19.49 9.64 37.68
CA ARG A 52 19.20 8.32 37.10
C ARG A 52 17.87 8.29 36.35
N VAL A 53 17.02 9.28 36.55
CA VAL A 53 15.79 9.54 35.79
C VAL A 53 15.78 11.01 35.40
N LEU A 54 16.13 11.31 34.15
CA LEU A 54 16.32 12.67 33.65
C LEU A 54 15.14 13.10 32.78
N ASP A 55 14.46 14.17 33.19
CA ASP A 55 13.53 14.86 32.29
C ASP A 55 14.31 15.67 31.24
N THR A 56 13.90 15.53 29.99
CA THR A 56 14.48 16.25 28.85
C THR A 56 13.46 17.21 28.22
N PRO A 57 13.92 18.22 27.47
CA PRO A 57 13.02 18.95 26.56
C PRO A 57 12.39 18.00 25.52
N ILE A 58 11.25 18.41 24.96
CA ILE A 58 10.59 17.75 23.82
C ILE A 58 11.43 18.00 22.56
N ALA A 59 12.51 17.24 22.44
CA ALA A 59 13.51 17.36 21.39
C ALA A 59 14.17 16.00 21.19
N GLU A 60 13.51 15.12 20.44
CA GLU A 60 13.88 13.71 20.27
C GLU A 60 15.31 13.56 19.75
N GLU A 61 15.77 14.45 18.87
CA GLU A 61 17.16 14.51 18.39
C GLU A 61 18.18 14.62 19.55
N ILE A 62 17.88 15.46 20.54
CA ILE A 62 18.73 15.65 21.72
C ILE A 62 18.70 14.41 22.60
N ILE A 63 17.51 13.84 22.80
CA ILE A 63 17.35 12.66 23.66
C ILE A 63 18.13 11.48 23.09
N ILE A 64 17.91 11.16 21.81
CA ILE A 64 18.59 10.04 21.15
C ILE A 64 20.08 10.32 20.99
N GLY A 65 20.48 11.52 20.56
CA GLY A 65 21.90 11.89 20.42
C GLY A 65 22.66 11.79 21.73
N THR A 66 22.07 12.26 22.83
CA THR A 66 22.65 12.17 24.18
C THR A 66 22.74 10.70 24.62
N ALA A 67 21.69 9.91 24.38
CA ALA A 67 21.68 8.50 24.72
C ALA A 67 22.76 7.71 23.96
N ILE A 68 22.97 7.98 22.68
CA ILE A 68 24.05 7.35 21.89
C ILE A 68 25.42 7.71 22.48
N GLY A 69 25.67 8.99 22.77
CA GLY A 69 26.94 9.42 23.35
C GLY A 69 27.21 8.80 24.74
N ALA A 70 26.17 8.71 25.57
CA ALA A 70 26.24 8.05 26.87
C ALA A 70 26.53 6.55 26.73
N ALA A 71 25.85 5.86 25.80
CA ALA A 71 26.05 4.44 25.53
C ALA A 71 27.49 4.14 25.08
N MET A 72 28.03 4.94 24.16
CA MET A 72 29.42 4.82 23.71
C MET A 72 30.44 5.09 24.82
N SER A 73 30.06 5.86 25.83
CA SER A 73 30.90 6.18 27.00
C SER A 73 30.83 5.13 28.11
N GLY A 74 30.07 4.04 27.90
CA GLY A 74 29.97 2.91 28.83
C GLY A 74 28.73 2.90 29.74
N LEU A 75 27.78 3.83 29.54
CA LEU A 75 26.49 3.80 30.22
C LEU A 75 25.47 2.94 29.46
N ARG A 76 24.32 2.66 30.06
CA ARG A 76 23.24 1.84 29.46
C ARG A 76 21.91 2.60 29.45
N PRO A 77 21.79 3.66 28.65
CA PRO A 77 20.59 4.50 28.63
C PRO A 77 19.34 3.77 28.14
N VAL A 78 18.22 4.08 28.79
CA VAL A 78 16.86 3.83 28.31
C VAL A 78 16.27 5.17 27.91
N ALA A 79 16.29 5.47 26.62
CA ALA A 79 15.71 6.68 26.04
C ALA A 79 14.21 6.47 25.83
N GLU A 80 13.37 7.16 26.60
CA GLU A 80 11.92 7.07 26.47
C GLU A 80 11.39 8.21 25.61
N MET A 81 10.83 7.87 24.45
CA MET A 81 10.11 8.80 23.59
C MET A 81 8.63 8.77 23.96
N MET A 82 7.98 9.93 23.99
CA MET A 82 6.56 10.00 24.33
C MET A 82 5.69 9.22 23.34
N THR A 83 6.04 9.19 22.06
CA THR A 83 5.34 8.43 21.04
C THR A 83 6.24 8.15 19.82
N VAL A 84 6.02 7.03 19.13
CA VAL A 84 6.79 6.62 17.95
C VAL A 84 6.62 7.60 16.79
N ASN A 85 5.57 8.41 16.82
CA ASN A 85 5.29 9.37 15.77
C ASN A 85 6.33 10.50 15.70
N PHE A 86 6.87 10.94 16.84
CA PHE A 86 7.83 12.04 16.84
C PHE A 86 9.29 11.60 16.76
N ILE A 87 9.58 10.31 16.97
CA ILE A 87 10.93 9.77 16.76
C ILE A 87 11.45 10.00 15.33
N MET A 88 10.54 10.28 14.37
CA MET A 88 10.88 10.59 12.98
C MET A 88 11.85 11.78 12.85
N VAL A 89 11.83 12.75 13.78
CA VAL A 89 12.81 13.85 13.75
C VAL A 89 14.21 13.38 14.16
N ALA A 90 14.30 12.32 14.96
CA ALA A 90 15.56 11.70 15.39
C ALA A 90 16.00 10.53 14.49
N MET A 91 15.42 10.39 13.29
CA MET A 91 15.66 9.23 12.42
C MET A 91 17.13 9.08 12.01
N ASP A 92 17.84 10.18 11.77
CA ASP A 92 19.27 10.14 11.43
C ASP A 92 20.11 9.53 12.58
N GLN A 93 19.84 9.94 13.82
CA GLN A 93 20.51 9.43 15.00
C GLN A 93 20.21 7.94 15.21
N VAL A 94 18.98 7.50 14.96
CA VAL A 94 18.60 6.08 15.10
C VAL A 94 19.21 5.23 13.97
N VAL A 95 18.97 5.64 12.72
CA VAL A 95 19.22 4.83 11.53
C VAL A 95 20.66 4.94 11.06
N ASN A 96 21.21 6.15 10.92
CA ASN A 96 22.55 6.32 10.36
C ASN A 96 23.65 6.26 11.44
N ALA A 97 23.31 6.54 12.71
CA ALA A 97 24.27 6.47 13.81
C ALA A 97 24.11 5.21 14.67
N ALA A 98 23.10 5.14 15.55
CA ALA A 98 22.99 4.07 16.56
C ALA A 98 23.12 2.67 15.95
N ALA A 99 22.38 2.40 14.88
CA ALA A 99 22.37 1.12 14.18
C ALA A 99 23.74 0.73 13.55
N HIS A 100 24.52 1.71 13.10
CA HIS A 100 25.74 1.45 12.33
C HIS A 100 27.04 1.61 13.12
N ILE A 101 27.08 2.37 14.22
CA ILE A 101 28.31 2.67 14.98
C ILE A 101 29.08 1.38 15.32
N ARG A 102 28.40 0.36 15.86
CA ARG A 102 29.07 -0.90 16.21
C ARG A 102 29.76 -1.54 15.01
N TYR A 103 29.14 -1.47 13.83
CA TYR A 103 29.70 -1.98 12.58
C TYR A 103 30.83 -1.09 12.02
N MET A 104 30.65 0.24 12.04
CA MET A 104 31.65 1.22 11.57
C MET A 104 32.99 1.08 12.31
N PHE A 105 32.95 0.72 13.59
CA PHE A 105 34.14 0.49 14.41
C PHE A 105 34.57 -1.00 14.45
N GLY A 106 34.06 -1.85 13.55
CA GLY A 106 34.43 -3.27 13.47
C GLY A 106 34.15 -4.07 14.75
N GLY A 107 33.15 -3.65 15.54
CA GLY A 107 32.83 -4.23 16.84
C GLY A 107 33.65 -3.68 18.02
N GLY A 108 34.59 -2.77 17.80
CA GLY A 108 35.43 -2.16 18.84
C GLY A 108 34.66 -1.25 19.81
N THR A 109 33.51 -0.71 19.38
CA THR A 109 32.61 0.11 20.20
C THR A 109 31.25 -0.55 20.29
N LYS A 110 30.66 -0.55 21.49
CA LYS A 110 29.30 -1.03 21.75
C LYS A 110 28.33 0.15 21.84
N VAL A 111 27.05 -0.10 21.59
CA VAL A 111 25.99 0.91 21.75
C VAL A 111 24.84 0.26 22.53
N PRO A 112 25.02 -0.02 23.85
CA PRO A 112 23.97 -0.56 24.70
C PRO A 112 22.89 0.50 24.98
N LEU A 113 21.92 0.59 24.08
CA LEU A 113 20.89 1.62 24.08
C LEU A 113 19.53 0.98 23.89
N VAL A 114 18.59 1.25 24.80
CA VAL A 114 17.18 0.95 24.57
C VAL A 114 16.48 2.25 24.23
N ILE A 115 15.88 2.31 23.05
CA ILE A 115 14.96 3.39 22.70
C ILE A 115 13.56 2.82 22.86
N ARG A 116 12.88 3.26 23.92
CA ARG A 116 11.56 2.79 24.30
C ARG A 116 10.52 3.82 23.85
N THR A 117 9.48 3.36 23.18
CA THR A 117 8.45 4.27 22.67
C THR A 117 7.12 3.56 22.54
N PRO A 118 5.99 4.20 22.91
CA PRO A 118 4.69 3.68 22.56
C PRO A 118 4.29 4.09 21.15
N GLY A 119 3.58 3.21 20.45
CA GLY A 119 2.93 3.47 19.18
C GLY A 119 1.50 2.94 19.16
N GLY A 120 0.92 2.96 17.96
CA GLY A 120 -0.44 2.50 17.72
C GLY A 120 -1.51 3.54 18.04
N GLY A 121 -2.75 3.20 17.73
CA GLY A 121 -3.92 4.09 17.86
C GLY A 121 -5.00 3.59 18.84
N GLY A 122 -6.20 4.18 18.74
CA GLY A 122 -7.38 3.72 19.49
C GLY A 122 -7.76 4.57 20.71
N HIS A 123 -7.12 5.72 20.89
CA HIS A 123 -7.39 6.67 21.98
C HIS A 123 -7.84 8.04 21.49
N GLN A 124 -8.27 8.15 20.24
CA GLN A 124 -8.68 9.41 19.62
C GLN A 124 -7.56 10.45 19.61
N LEU A 125 -6.34 10.04 19.29
CA LEU A 125 -5.19 10.94 19.25
C LEU A 125 -5.02 11.60 17.86
N GLY A 126 -5.76 11.10 16.87
CA GLY A 126 -5.81 11.63 15.52
C GLY A 126 -4.61 11.25 14.65
N ALA A 127 -4.53 11.89 13.49
CA ALA A 127 -3.69 11.45 12.38
C ALA A 127 -2.18 11.47 12.63
N GLN A 128 -1.71 12.25 13.61
CA GLN A 128 -0.27 12.41 13.88
C GLN A 128 0.23 11.61 15.08
N HIS A 129 -0.66 10.92 15.81
CA HIS A 129 -0.34 10.29 17.09
C HIS A 129 -0.83 8.83 17.18
N SER A 130 -1.13 8.22 16.03
CA SER A 130 -1.78 6.90 15.99
C SER A 130 -1.10 5.91 15.05
N HIS A 131 0.14 6.18 14.62
CA HIS A 131 0.86 5.29 13.71
C HIS A 131 1.51 4.11 14.42
N SER A 132 1.65 3.02 13.68
CA SER A 132 2.47 1.84 14.04
C SER A 132 3.64 1.78 13.05
N HIS A 133 4.84 2.20 13.51
CA HIS A 133 6.04 2.37 12.67
C HIS A 133 7.12 1.29 12.93
N GLU A 134 6.73 0.15 13.47
CA GLU A 134 7.63 -0.97 13.75
C GLU A 134 8.35 -1.44 12.48
N ASN A 135 7.65 -1.44 11.35
CA ASN A 135 8.17 -1.84 10.04
C ASN A 135 9.34 -0.95 9.57
N TRP A 136 9.28 0.36 9.80
CA TRP A 136 10.34 1.29 9.38
C TRP A 136 11.66 0.97 10.07
N PHE A 137 11.62 0.74 11.39
CA PHE A 137 12.82 0.37 12.14
C PHE A 137 13.26 -1.07 11.86
N ALA A 138 12.31 -2.00 11.68
CA ALA A 138 12.63 -3.39 11.35
C ALA A 138 13.32 -3.52 9.98
N HIS A 139 13.14 -2.55 9.09
CA HIS A 139 13.87 -2.49 7.82
C HIS A 139 15.37 -2.23 7.99
N VAL A 140 15.80 -1.58 9.08
CA VAL A 140 17.16 -1.05 9.27
C VAL A 140 18.12 -2.09 9.88
N PRO A 141 19.18 -2.51 9.16
CA PRO A 141 20.22 -3.37 9.72
C PRO A 141 20.99 -2.73 10.86
N GLY A 142 21.37 -3.53 11.85
CA GLY A 142 22.08 -3.08 13.04
C GLY A 142 21.18 -2.75 14.23
N LEU A 143 19.89 -2.52 14.01
CA LEU A 143 18.88 -2.46 15.08
C LEU A 143 18.38 -3.85 15.45
N LYS A 144 18.02 -4.01 16.73
CA LYS A 144 17.02 -4.99 17.17
C LYS A 144 15.69 -4.29 17.34
N VAL A 145 14.60 -4.91 16.89
CA VAL A 145 13.26 -4.31 16.96
C VAL A 145 12.30 -5.32 17.56
N VAL A 146 11.67 -4.93 18.66
CA VAL A 146 10.77 -5.79 19.43
C VAL A 146 9.47 -5.07 19.76
N ALA A 147 8.38 -5.83 19.75
CA ALA A 147 7.02 -5.34 19.95
C ALA A 147 6.23 -6.31 20.84
N PRO A 148 6.32 -6.19 22.18
CA PRO A 148 5.76 -7.18 23.10
C PRO A 148 4.21 -7.15 23.12
N GLY A 149 3.58 -8.32 23.05
CA GLY A 149 2.12 -8.46 23.13
C GLY A 149 1.56 -8.79 24.52
N THR A 150 2.39 -9.26 25.46
CA THR A 150 1.95 -9.67 26.82
C THR A 150 2.78 -9.02 27.93
N PRO A 151 2.25 -8.86 29.16
CA PRO A 151 3.01 -8.34 30.30
C PRO A 151 4.27 -9.15 30.65
N ALA A 152 4.22 -10.48 30.49
CA ALA A 152 5.40 -11.32 30.70
C ALA A 152 6.50 -11.01 29.67
N ASP A 153 6.13 -10.96 28.39
CA ASP A 153 7.06 -10.64 27.29
C ASP A 153 7.60 -9.22 27.45
N ALA A 154 6.77 -8.24 27.77
CA ALA A 154 7.22 -6.86 27.98
C ALA A 154 8.26 -6.76 29.11
N LYS A 155 8.02 -7.41 30.26
CA LYS A 155 9.01 -7.46 31.34
C LYS A 155 10.29 -8.15 30.89
N GLY A 156 10.18 -9.36 30.35
CA GLY A 156 11.34 -10.19 30.01
C GLY A 156 12.18 -9.61 28.88
N MET A 157 11.54 -9.06 27.85
CA MET A 157 12.20 -8.46 26.71
C MET A 157 12.84 -7.12 27.07
N LEU A 158 12.20 -6.28 27.90
CA LEU A 158 12.81 -5.01 28.31
C LEU A 158 14.09 -5.25 29.12
N LYS A 159 14.08 -6.24 30.02
CA LYS A 159 15.28 -6.65 30.76
C LYS A 159 16.38 -7.16 29.83
N SER A 160 16.03 -8.01 28.87
CA SER A 160 16.98 -8.48 27.85
C SER A 160 17.53 -7.33 27.00
N ALA A 161 16.69 -6.37 26.61
CA ALA A 161 17.08 -5.21 25.82
C ALA A 161 18.06 -4.31 26.59
N ILE A 162 17.77 -4.01 27.87
CA ILE A 162 18.66 -3.22 28.72
C ILE A 162 20.02 -3.91 28.90
N ARG A 163 20.07 -5.24 28.86
CA ARG A 163 21.29 -6.04 28.98
C ARG A 163 22.01 -6.30 27.64
N ASP A 164 21.42 -5.91 26.51
CA ASP A 164 22.02 -6.09 25.18
C ASP A 164 23.05 -4.99 24.86
N ASP A 165 24.13 -5.35 24.16
CA ASP A 165 25.17 -4.40 23.76
C ASP A 165 24.91 -3.73 22.40
N ASN A 166 23.74 -3.98 21.82
CA ASN A 166 23.24 -3.38 20.59
C ASN A 166 22.12 -2.37 20.87
N PRO A 167 21.87 -1.44 19.95
CA PRO A 167 20.69 -0.60 20.00
C PRO A 167 19.42 -1.44 19.80
N VAL A 168 18.44 -1.26 20.69
CA VAL A 168 17.14 -1.93 20.64
C VAL A 168 16.04 -0.89 20.53
N MET A 169 15.25 -0.94 19.46
CA MET A 169 13.93 -0.31 19.44
C MET A 169 12.94 -1.19 20.18
N PHE A 170 12.41 -0.67 21.29
CA PHE A 170 11.41 -1.31 22.11
C PHE A 170 10.07 -0.57 21.91
N ILE A 171 9.22 -1.11 21.04
CA ILE A 171 7.99 -0.45 20.59
C ILE A 171 6.80 -1.10 21.29
N GLU A 172 6.21 -0.35 22.21
CA GLU A 172 5.02 -0.75 22.96
C GLU A 172 3.77 -0.25 22.25
N ASN A 173 2.58 -0.81 22.56
CA ASN A 173 1.34 -0.24 22.04
C ASN A 173 0.54 0.42 23.15
N GLU A 174 0.13 1.66 22.92
CA GLU A 174 -0.58 2.49 23.89
C GLU A 174 -1.85 1.80 24.41
N GLY A 175 -2.59 1.13 23.52
CA GLY A 175 -3.82 0.39 23.82
C GLY A 175 -3.63 -0.78 24.77
N THR A 176 -2.39 -1.21 25.02
CA THR A 176 -2.10 -2.40 25.83
C THR A 176 -1.70 -2.09 27.27
N TYR A 177 -1.43 -0.83 27.63
CA TYR A 177 -0.87 -0.49 28.94
C TYR A 177 -1.72 -0.95 30.14
N ALA A 178 -3.05 -0.97 29.99
CA ALA A 178 -3.98 -1.41 31.02
C ALA A 178 -4.27 -2.91 31.00
N VAL A 179 -3.84 -3.63 29.95
CA VAL A 179 -4.05 -5.07 29.80
C VAL A 179 -3.25 -5.79 30.88
N LYS A 180 -3.93 -6.73 31.56
CA LYS A 180 -3.35 -7.52 32.65
C LYS A 180 -3.03 -8.92 32.18
N GLY A 181 -1.95 -9.48 32.71
CA GLY A 181 -1.50 -10.82 32.40
C GLY A 181 -0.60 -11.36 33.49
N GLU A 182 -0.41 -12.68 33.49
CA GLU A 182 0.50 -13.34 34.41
C GLU A 182 1.95 -12.97 34.06
N VAL A 183 2.73 -12.66 35.09
CA VAL A 183 4.16 -12.38 34.98
C VAL A 183 4.91 -13.36 35.89
N PRO A 184 5.93 -14.08 35.37
CA PRO A 184 6.74 -14.97 36.18
C PRO A 184 7.39 -14.27 37.36
N ASP A 185 7.41 -14.96 38.51
CA ASP A 185 8.11 -14.49 39.70
C ASP A 185 9.63 -14.69 39.50
N GLY A 186 10.45 -13.83 40.12
CA GLY A 186 11.91 -13.93 40.03
C GLY A 186 12.51 -13.39 38.73
N GLU A 187 13.68 -13.93 38.33
CA GLU A 187 14.36 -13.51 37.12
C GLU A 187 13.68 -14.09 35.88
N HIS A 188 13.18 -13.20 35.03
CA HIS A 188 12.56 -13.52 33.76
C HIS A 188 13.25 -12.71 32.66
N LEU A 189 13.80 -13.40 31.66
CA LEU A 189 14.43 -12.85 30.47
C LEU A 189 13.83 -13.53 29.26
N VAL A 190 13.53 -12.75 28.22
CA VAL A 190 12.99 -13.26 26.95
C VAL A 190 13.99 -12.92 25.84
N PRO A 191 14.37 -13.88 24.97
CA PRO A 191 15.26 -13.60 23.85
C PRO A 191 14.65 -12.56 22.88
N LEU A 192 15.50 -11.68 22.34
CA LEU A 192 15.08 -10.60 21.43
C LEU A 192 15.06 -11.03 19.95
N ASP A 193 15.31 -12.31 19.69
CA ASP A 193 15.48 -12.92 18.36
C ASP A 193 14.60 -14.17 18.20
N LYS A 194 13.56 -14.32 19.03
CA LYS A 194 12.68 -15.49 19.05
C LYS A 194 11.21 -15.09 19.09
N ASN A 195 10.48 -15.57 18.08
CA ASN A 195 9.03 -15.56 18.04
C ASN A 195 8.48 -16.85 18.65
N GLU A 196 7.21 -16.88 19.04
CA GLU A 196 6.64 -17.99 19.82
C GLU A 196 5.21 -18.31 19.40
N VAL A 197 4.85 -19.59 19.42
CA VAL A 197 3.44 -20.02 19.33
C VAL A 197 2.79 -19.80 20.69
N LYS A 198 1.90 -18.81 20.80
CA LYS A 198 1.16 -18.52 22.05
C LYS A 198 -0.05 -19.41 22.24
N ARG A 199 -0.64 -19.89 21.15
CA ARG A 199 -1.79 -20.79 21.16
C ARG A 199 -1.60 -21.87 20.11
N PRO A 200 -1.57 -23.16 20.49
CA PRO A 200 -1.51 -24.22 19.51
C PRO A 200 -2.84 -24.37 18.77
N GLY A 201 -2.79 -24.72 17.49
CA GLY A 201 -3.96 -25.07 16.70
C GLY A 201 -3.62 -25.94 15.48
N GLU A 202 -4.65 -26.34 14.73
CA GLU A 202 -4.51 -27.34 13.65
C GLU A 202 -5.04 -26.87 12.29
N HIS A 203 -5.96 -25.93 12.23
CA HIS A 203 -6.66 -25.59 10.99
C HIS A 203 -6.12 -24.34 10.28
N ILE A 204 -5.64 -23.36 11.04
CA ILE A 204 -5.14 -22.10 10.47
C ILE A 204 -4.10 -21.46 11.38
N THR A 205 -3.07 -20.84 10.80
CA THR A 205 -2.09 -20.04 11.52
C THR A 205 -2.47 -18.55 11.44
N ILE A 206 -2.45 -17.87 12.58
CA ILE A 206 -2.61 -16.41 12.71
C ILE A 206 -1.31 -15.83 13.27
N CYS A 207 -0.59 -15.04 12.48
CA CYS A 207 0.59 -14.31 12.93
C CYS A 207 0.20 -12.88 13.30
N ALA A 208 0.52 -12.46 14.52
CA ALA A 208 0.24 -11.11 14.99
C ALA A 208 1.35 -10.62 15.93
N HIS A 209 1.51 -9.30 16.05
CA HIS A 209 2.43 -8.69 17.02
C HIS A 209 1.71 -7.65 17.86
N SER A 210 2.32 -7.27 18.99
CA SER A 210 1.85 -6.15 19.81
C SER A 210 0.36 -6.28 20.18
N ARG A 211 -0.44 -5.22 20.07
CA ARG A 211 -1.89 -5.25 20.32
C ARG A 211 -2.66 -6.25 19.46
N MET A 212 -2.22 -6.53 18.25
CA MET A 212 -2.89 -7.49 17.37
C MET A 212 -2.78 -8.94 17.88
N LEU A 213 -1.83 -9.25 18.77
CA LEU A 213 -1.81 -10.55 19.45
C LEU A 213 -3.11 -10.77 20.26
N ILE A 214 -3.58 -9.74 20.96
CA ILE A 214 -4.81 -9.81 21.76
C ILE A 214 -6.01 -10.03 20.83
N VAL A 215 -6.06 -9.30 19.72
CA VAL A 215 -7.10 -9.44 18.69
C VAL A 215 -7.09 -10.85 18.08
N ALA A 216 -5.91 -11.41 17.78
CA ALA A 216 -5.74 -12.75 17.25
C ALA A 216 -6.16 -13.83 18.25
N MET A 217 -5.84 -13.67 19.54
CA MET A 217 -6.25 -14.59 20.60
C MET A 217 -7.78 -14.59 20.80
N ASP A 218 -8.41 -13.42 20.78
CA ASP A 218 -9.87 -13.27 20.83
C ASP A 218 -10.53 -13.90 19.60
N ALA A 219 -9.96 -13.68 18.41
CA ALA A 219 -10.43 -14.28 17.17
C ALA A 219 -10.32 -15.81 17.19
N ALA A 220 -9.19 -16.35 17.64
CA ALA A 220 -8.99 -17.79 17.78
C ALA A 220 -9.98 -18.42 18.76
N ALA A 221 -10.34 -17.72 19.85
CA ALA A 221 -11.34 -18.19 20.81
C ALA A 221 -12.76 -18.20 20.24
N GLU A 222 -13.09 -17.29 19.31
CA GLU A 222 -14.38 -17.31 18.61
C GLU A 222 -14.41 -18.41 17.54
N LEU A 223 -13.35 -18.54 16.73
CA LEU A 223 -13.21 -19.58 15.71
C LEU A 223 -13.32 -20.99 16.30
N GLU A 224 -12.81 -21.21 17.52
CA GLU A 224 -12.93 -22.49 18.21
C GLU A 224 -14.39 -22.88 18.49
N LYS A 225 -15.28 -21.91 18.74
CA LYS A 225 -16.72 -22.17 18.91
C LYS A 225 -17.38 -22.65 17.61
N GLU A 226 -16.80 -22.28 16.47
CA GLU A 226 -17.20 -22.73 15.14
C GLU A 226 -16.47 -24.02 14.71
N GLY A 227 -15.70 -24.64 15.61
CA GLY A 227 -14.93 -25.87 15.34
C GLY A 227 -13.60 -25.63 14.62
N ILE A 228 -13.18 -24.38 14.46
CA ILE A 228 -11.93 -24.01 13.79
C ILE A 228 -10.85 -23.74 14.85
N SER A 229 -10.01 -24.74 15.10
CA SER A 229 -8.79 -24.61 15.93
C SER A 229 -7.72 -23.76 15.24
N ALA A 230 -7.57 -22.51 15.65
CA ALA A 230 -6.55 -21.58 15.14
C ALA A 230 -5.28 -21.56 16.01
N GLU A 231 -4.13 -21.72 15.35
CA GLU A 231 -2.80 -21.51 15.92
C GLU A 231 -2.46 -20.03 15.90
N VAL A 232 -1.98 -19.47 17.02
CA VAL A 232 -1.58 -18.06 17.10
C VAL A 232 -0.08 -17.97 17.37
N VAL A 233 0.63 -17.31 16.46
CA VAL A 233 2.07 -17.02 16.56
C VAL A 233 2.26 -15.55 16.91
N ASP A 234 2.95 -15.31 18.02
CA ASP A 234 3.35 -13.98 18.49
C ASP A 234 4.68 -13.57 17.84
N MET A 235 4.59 -12.54 17.01
CA MET A 235 5.69 -11.93 16.28
C MET A 235 6.35 -10.82 17.13
N ARG A 236 6.72 -11.14 18.37
CA ARG A 236 7.30 -10.21 19.34
C ARG A 236 8.70 -9.69 18.96
N ALA A 237 9.45 -10.44 18.15
CA ALA A 237 10.75 -10.07 17.61
C ALA A 237 10.63 -9.82 16.09
N LEU A 238 10.70 -8.54 15.72
CA LEU A 238 10.54 -8.07 14.34
C LEU A 238 11.88 -7.90 13.63
N ARG A 239 12.95 -7.64 14.40
CA ARG A 239 14.33 -7.71 13.91
C ARG A 239 15.28 -8.21 15.01
N PRO A 240 16.02 -9.30 14.79
CA PRO A 240 15.93 -10.19 13.64
C PRO A 240 14.57 -10.93 13.61
N LEU A 241 14.03 -11.14 12.42
CA LEU A 241 12.74 -11.80 12.23
C LEU A 241 12.91 -13.32 12.27
N ASP A 242 12.52 -13.95 13.37
CA ASP A 242 12.51 -15.41 13.49
C ASP A 242 11.26 -16.00 12.84
N MET A 243 11.45 -16.63 11.68
CA MET A 243 10.38 -17.27 10.92
C MET A 243 10.13 -18.72 11.33
N THR A 244 10.99 -19.32 12.14
CA THR A 244 10.90 -20.74 12.54
C THR A 244 9.49 -21.13 13.03
N PRO A 245 8.87 -20.44 14.01
CA PRO A 245 7.53 -20.81 14.45
C PRO A 245 6.48 -20.65 13.35
N VAL A 246 6.56 -19.59 12.54
CA VAL A 246 5.61 -19.35 11.44
C VAL A 246 5.67 -20.47 10.41
N ILE A 247 6.87 -20.86 9.98
CA ILE A 247 7.07 -21.89 8.96
C ILE A 247 6.58 -23.25 9.46
N GLU A 248 6.90 -23.63 10.69
CA GLU A 248 6.42 -24.90 11.26
C GLU A 248 4.90 -24.89 11.47
N SER A 249 4.33 -23.76 11.89
CA SER A 249 2.87 -23.58 11.99
C SER A 249 2.20 -23.70 10.62
N VAL A 250 2.74 -23.08 9.56
CA VAL A 250 2.18 -23.18 8.20
C VAL A 250 2.28 -24.60 7.65
N LYS A 251 3.39 -25.32 7.88
CA LYS A 251 3.49 -26.74 7.49
C LYS A 251 2.40 -27.60 8.12
N LYS A 252 2.02 -27.27 9.36
CA LYS A 252 0.97 -27.98 10.10
C LYS A 252 -0.44 -27.58 9.64
N THR A 253 -0.75 -26.29 9.61
CA THR A 253 -2.12 -25.79 9.38
C THR A 253 -2.45 -25.57 7.91
N SER A 254 -1.44 -25.54 7.04
CA SER A 254 -1.54 -25.30 5.60
C SER A 254 -2.14 -23.92 5.21
N ARG A 255 -2.37 -23.01 6.16
CA ARG A 255 -3.05 -21.72 5.95
C ARG A 255 -2.50 -20.64 6.87
N LEU A 256 -2.45 -19.41 6.37
CA LEU A 256 -1.88 -18.28 7.10
C LEU A 256 -2.70 -16.98 6.94
N ILE A 257 -2.95 -16.34 8.07
CA ILE A 257 -3.40 -14.95 8.18
C ILE A 257 -2.33 -14.16 8.93
N THR A 258 -1.96 -12.98 8.42
CA THR A 258 -1.16 -12.00 9.17
C THR A 258 -2.07 -10.87 9.63
N VAL A 259 -1.96 -10.45 10.88
CA VAL A 259 -2.73 -9.34 11.48
C VAL A 259 -1.77 -8.32 12.06
N GLU A 260 -1.84 -7.08 11.57
CA GLU A 260 -1.03 -5.96 12.03
C GLU A 260 -1.86 -4.69 12.23
N GLU A 261 -1.45 -3.82 13.16
CA GLU A 261 -2.13 -2.55 13.41
C GLU A 261 -1.70 -1.47 12.42
N GLY A 262 -0.47 -1.58 11.89
CA GLY A 262 0.02 -0.72 10.82
C GLY A 262 -0.74 -0.92 9.52
N TRP A 263 -0.46 -0.04 8.56
CA TRP A 263 -1.03 -0.15 7.22
C TRP A 263 -0.62 -1.44 6.53
N ARG A 264 -1.53 -1.97 5.72
CA ARG A 264 -1.31 -3.21 4.97
C ARG A 264 -0.20 -3.04 3.94
N SER A 265 -0.05 -1.86 3.37
CA SER A 265 1.02 -1.53 2.43
C SER A 265 2.35 -1.42 3.15
N TYR A 266 3.35 -2.17 2.67
CA TYR A 266 4.70 -2.21 3.27
C TYR A 266 4.73 -2.61 4.76
N GLY A 267 3.68 -3.29 5.24
CA GLY A 267 3.56 -3.79 6.61
C GLY A 267 4.41 -5.04 6.87
N VAL A 268 4.58 -5.40 8.14
CA VAL A 268 5.29 -6.61 8.60
C VAL A 268 4.67 -7.88 8.01
N GLY A 269 3.34 -7.91 7.83
CA GLY A 269 2.63 -9.03 7.22
C GLY A 269 3.08 -9.29 5.79
N SER A 270 3.58 -8.28 5.06
CA SER A 270 4.11 -8.46 3.71
C SER A 270 5.43 -9.25 3.69
N GLU A 271 6.35 -8.95 4.61
CA GLU A 271 7.62 -9.66 4.76
C GLU A 271 7.38 -11.13 5.20
N ILE A 272 6.46 -11.34 6.16
CA ILE A 272 6.06 -12.68 6.59
C ILE A 272 5.50 -13.48 5.41
N ALA A 273 4.59 -12.89 4.62
CA ALA A 273 4.02 -13.56 3.46
C ALA A 273 5.08 -13.90 2.40
N SER A 274 6.04 -13.00 2.16
CA SER A 274 7.14 -13.23 1.21
C SER A 274 8.03 -14.40 1.65
N ARG A 275 8.42 -14.44 2.92
CA ARG A 275 9.26 -15.54 3.44
C ARG A 275 8.54 -16.87 3.47
N VAL A 276 7.25 -16.87 3.79
CA VAL A 276 6.43 -18.10 3.70
C VAL A 276 6.34 -18.57 2.25
N TYR A 277 6.27 -17.66 1.27
CA TYR A 277 6.34 -18.02 -0.14
C TYR A 277 7.71 -18.62 -0.53
N GLU A 278 8.80 -18.09 0.02
CA GLU A 278 10.15 -18.61 -0.24
C GLU A 278 10.40 -19.98 0.41
N GLU A 279 9.92 -20.17 1.64
CA GLU A 279 10.33 -21.30 2.51
C GLU A 279 9.25 -22.38 2.69
N ALA A 280 7.97 -22.05 2.52
CA ALA A 280 6.84 -22.93 2.84
C ALA A 280 5.68 -22.92 1.82
N PHE A 281 5.90 -22.39 0.61
CA PHE A 281 4.84 -22.27 -0.41
C PHE A 281 4.12 -23.58 -0.73
N ASP A 282 4.84 -24.69 -0.80
CA ASP A 282 4.26 -26.01 -1.12
C ASP A 282 3.29 -26.55 -0.05
N TYR A 283 3.28 -25.95 1.13
CA TYR A 283 2.40 -26.32 2.24
C TYR A 283 1.13 -25.46 2.28
N LEU A 284 1.04 -24.38 1.50
CA LEU A 284 -0.12 -23.49 1.51
C LEU A 284 -1.27 -24.03 0.65
N ASP A 285 -2.42 -24.24 1.27
CA ASP A 285 -3.67 -24.58 0.60
C ASP A 285 -4.41 -23.33 0.07
N ALA A 286 -4.00 -22.14 0.48
CA ALA A 286 -4.57 -20.87 0.03
C ALA A 286 -3.52 -19.73 0.10
N PRO A 287 -3.68 -18.65 -0.68
CA PRO A 287 -2.83 -17.46 -0.55
C PRO A 287 -2.83 -16.92 0.87
N VAL A 288 -1.70 -16.36 1.32
CA VAL A 288 -1.61 -15.72 2.63
C VAL A 288 -2.55 -14.50 2.67
N ALA A 289 -3.47 -14.47 3.63
CA ALA A 289 -4.32 -13.31 3.85
C ALA A 289 -3.61 -12.31 4.77
N ARG A 290 -3.67 -11.02 4.42
CA ARG A 290 -3.02 -9.94 5.17
C ARG A 290 -4.06 -8.92 5.61
N ILE A 291 -4.23 -8.78 6.91
CA ILE A 291 -5.13 -7.84 7.58
C ILE A 291 -4.26 -6.76 8.21
N GLY A 292 -4.48 -5.51 7.80
CA GLY A 292 -3.83 -4.31 8.33
C GLY A 292 -4.85 -3.19 8.49
N ALA A 293 -4.44 -2.05 9.06
CA ALA A 293 -5.31 -0.88 9.15
C ALA A 293 -5.68 -0.34 7.76
N ALA A 294 -6.81 0.36 7.71
CA ALA A 294 -7.24 1.10 6.52
C ALA A 294 -6.17 2.12 6.11
N GLU A 295 -5.96 2.30 4.80
CA GLU A 295 -4.95 3.18 4.18
C GLU A 295 -5.35 4.67 4.28
N VAL A 296 -5.70 5.13 5.48
CA VAL A 296 -6.12 6.49 5.76
C VAL A 296 -5.42 7.03 7.02
N PRO A 297 -5.24 8.36 7.13
CA PRO A 297 -4.84 8.96 8.38
C PRO A 297 -5.87 8.67 9.48
N ALA A 298 -5.40 8.27 10.67
CA ALA A 298 -6.29 7.90 11.77
C ALA A 298 -7.22 9.07 12.17
N PRO A 299 -8.55 8.91 12.09
CA PRO A 299 -9.50 9.98 12.40
C PRO A 299 -9.64 10.15 13.91
N TYR A 300 -9.82 11.40 14.37
CA TYR A 300 -10.09 11.70 15.79
C TYR A 300 -11.46 11.19 16.26
N ASN A 301 -12.41 11.00 15.33
CA ASN A 301 -13.74 10.52 15.66
C ASN A 301 -13.68 9.05 16.10
N LYS A 302 -14.12 8.76 17.34
CA LYS A 302 -14.11 7.41 17.93
C LYS A 302 -14.71 6.30 17.06
N ARG A 303 -15.83 6.59 16.36
CA ARG A 303 -16.49 5.57 15.53
C ARG A 303 -15.67 5.27 14.28
N LEU A 304 -15.14 6.31 13.65
CA LEU A 304 -14.29 6.16 12.47
C LEU A 304 -12.95 5.51 12.83
N GLU A 305 -12.35 5.88 13.96
CA GLU A 305 -11.07 5.31 14.43
C GLU A 305 -11.19 3.80 14.66
N LYS A 306 -12.30 3.37 15.25
CA LYS A 306 -12.58 1.94 15.46
C LYS A 306 -12.72 1.14 14.16
N ILE A 307 -13.08 1.79 13.05
CA ILE A 307 -13.20 1.15 11.73
C ILE A 307 -11.82 1.06 11.04
N VAL A 308 -10.92 2.00 11.34
CA VAL A 308 -9.58 2.04 10.72
C VAL A 308 -8.70 0.89 11.20
N PHE A 309 -8.70 0.60 12.50
CA PHE A 309 -7.83 -0.43 13.07
C PHE A 309 -8.50 -1.80 13.09
N PRO A 310 -7.78 -2.90 12.76
CA PRO A 310 -8.36 -4.23 12.76
C PRO A 310 -8.92 -4.64 14.13
N GLY A 311 -10.11 -5.20 14.11
CA GLY A 311 -10.76 -5.84 15.24
C GLY A 311 -10.90 -7.35 15.04
N LYS A 312 -11.39 -8.05 16.07
CA LYS A 312 -11.62 -9.50 16.00
C LYS A 312 -12.57 -9.88 14.86
N ALA A 313 -13.53 -9.00 14.57
CA ALA A 313 -14.49 -9.19 13.49
C ALA A 313 -13.75 -9.29 12.14
N ASP A 314 -12.74 -8.47 11.86
CA ASP A 314 -12.02 -8.52 10.58
C ASP A 314 -11.25 -9.83 10.37
N VAL A 315 -10.92 -10.54 11.47
CA VAL A 315 -10.26 -11.85 11.46
C VAL A 315 -11.27 -13.01 11.30
N ILE A 316 -12.48 -12.87 11.87
CA ILE A 316 -13.51 -13.93 11.89
C ILE A 316 -14.52 -13.79 10.75
N VAL A 317 -14.84 -12.56 10.33
CA VAL A 317 -16.13 -12.24 9.72
C VAL A 317 -16.33 -12.95 8.39
N ALA A 318 -17.49 -13.59 8.39
CA ALA A 318 -18.23 -14.25 7.36
C ALA A 318 -19.34 -13.31 6.80
N SER A 319 -19.01 -12.13 6.26
CA SER A 319 -20.04 -11.15 5.86
C SER A 319 -20.84 -11.58 4.62
N VAL A 320 -22.16 -11.39 4.65
CA VAL A 320 -23.01 -11.45 3.44
C VAL A 320 -23.06 -10.06 2.84
N GLN A 321 -22.30 -9.88 1.77
CA GLN A 321 -22.19 -8.61 1.05
C GLN A 321 -23.22 -8.54 -0.08
N MET A 322 -23.61 -7.32 -0.46
CA MET A 322 -24.41 -7.04 -1.65
C MET A 322 -23.70 -7.62 -2.88
N PRO A 323 -24.22 -8.69 -3.48
CA PRO A 323 -23.56 -9.34 -4.60
C PRO A 323 -23.68 -8.48 -5.86
N ARG A 324 -22.67 -8.54 -6.71
CA ARG A 324 -22.75 -7.97 -8.05
C ARG A 324 -23.60 -8.87 -8.93
N LEU A 325 -24.84 -8.47 -9.20
CA LEU A 325 -25.80 -9.25 -10.01
C LEU A 325 -25.83 -8.85 -11.49
N SER A 326 -25.16 -7.74 -11.85
CA SER A 326 -25.09 -7.21 -13.22
C SER A 326 -23.87 -6.30 -13.39
N ASP A 327 -23.26 -6.30 -14.58
CA ASP A 327 -22.06 -5.50 -14.90
C ASP A 327 -22.25 -3.98 -14.76
N SER A 328 -23.49 -3.49 -14.84
CA SER A 328 -23.88 -2.07 -14.76
C SER A 328 -24.52 -1.68 -13.43
N MET A 329 -24.66 -2.63 -12.51
CA MET A 329 -25.23 -2.37 -11.19
C MET A 329 -24.19 -1.66 -10.32
N GLU A 330 -24.54 -0.52 -9.75
CA GLU A 330 -23.72 0.20 -8.74
C GLU A 330 -24.32 0.04 -7.34
N THR A 331 -25.66 -0.10 -7.27
CA THR A 331 -26.43 -0.36 -6.05
C THR A 331 -27.49 -1.42 -6.34
N GLY A 332 -27.86 -2.20 -5.33
CA GLY A 332 -28.95 -3.15 -5.37
C GLY A 332 -30.03 -2.80 -4.37
N LYS A 333 -31.30 -2.91 -4.78
CA LYS A 333 -32.42 -2.67 -3.89
C LYS A 333 -32.96 -3.97 -3.34
N ILE A 334 -33.10 -4.07 -2.03
CA ILE A 334 -33.67 -5.25 -1.39
C ILE A 334 -35.19 -5.21 -1.59
N LEU A 335 -35.75 -6.17 -2.33
CA LEU A 335 -37.19 -6.26 -2.56
C LEU A 335 -37.90 -6.92 -1.39
N ARG A 336 -37.41 -8.10 -1.00
CA ARG A 336 -37.93 -8.84 0.14
C ARG A 336 -36.89 -9.79 0.71
N TRP A 337 -36.92 -9.98 2.01
CA TRP A 337 -36.18 -11.03 2.69
C TRP A 337 -37.01 -12.31 2.68
N LEU A 338 -36.42 -13.40 2.21
CA LEU A 338 -37.07 -14.72 2.17
C LEU A 338 -36.94 -15.45 3.52
N LYS A 339 -36.07 -14.94 4.40
CA LYS A 339 -35.80 -15.43 5.76
C LYS A 339 -35.87 -14.29 6.76
N LYS A 340 -36.34 -14.57 7.97
CA LYS A 340 -36.45 -13.57 9.05
C LYS A 340 -35.28 -13.62 10.01
N GLU A 341 -35.01 -12.50 10.68
CA GLU A 341 -34.04 -12.47 11.78
C GLU A 341 -34.38 -13.56 12.82
N GLY A 342 -33.40 -14.39 13.15
CA GLY A 342 -33.49 -15.53 14.05
C GLY A 342 -33.84 -16.87 13.40
N GLU A 343 -34.08 -16.91 12.08
CA GLU A 343 -34.38 -18.13 11.33
C GLU A 343 -33.11 -18.86 10.88
N ASP A 344 -33.16 -20.20 10.89
CA ASP A 344 -32.06 -21.04 10.41
C ASP A 344 -32.02 -21.02 8.88
N VAL A 345 -30.83 -20.79 8.34
CA VAL A 345 -30.54 -20.71 6.90
C VAL A 345 -29.50 -21.78 6.56
N LYS A 346 -29.72 -22.55 5.49
CA LYS A 346 -28.74 -23.50 4.96
C LYS A 346 -28.08 -22.96 3.70
N LYS A 347 -26.80 -23.30 3.49
CA LYS A 347 -26.07 -22.95 2.27
C LYS A 347 -26.81 -23.46 1.03
N GLY A 348 -27.06 -22.59 0.06
CA GLY A 348 -27.84 -22.85 -1.15
C GLY A 348 -29.35 -22.64 -1.00
N GLU A 349 -29.84 -22.15 0.15
CA GLU A 349 -31.25 -21.82 0.36
C GLU A 349 -31.51 -20.35 -0.02
N PRO A 350 -32.61 -20.00 -0.71
CA PRO A 350 -32.95 -18.62 -1.05
C PRO A 350 -33.06 -17.73 0.20
N LEU A 351 -32.30 -16.63 0.24
CA LEU A 351 -32.14 -15.77 1.42
C LEU A 351 -32.82 -14.41 1.25
N VAL A 352 -32.60 -13.74 0.10
CA VAL A 352 -33.09 -12.39 -0.17
C VAL A 352 -33.31 -12.18 -1.65
N GLU A 353 -34.38 -11.46 -2.02
CA GLU A 353 -34.63 -11.07 -3.41
C GLU A 353 -34.16 -9.63 -3.63
N ILE A 354 -33.32 -9.44 -4.63
CA ILE A 354 -32.68 -8.16 -4.94
C ILE A 354 -33.13 -7.71 -6.33
N GLU A 355 -33.64 -6.48 -6.41
CA GLU A 355 -33.90 -5.77 -7.66
C GLU A 355 -32.59 -5.20 -8.18
N SER A 356 -32.17 -5.69 -9.34
CA SER A 356 -31.10 -5.11 -10.15
C SER A 356 -31.67 -4.30 -11.30
N ASP A 357 -30.80 -3.67 -12.06
CA ASP A 357 -31.12 -2.94 -13.29
C ASP A 357 -31.66 -3.85 -14.43
N LYS A 358 -31.55 -5.18 -14.30
CA LYS A 358 -31.91 -6.15 -15.36
C LYS A 358 -32.96 -7.16 -14.97
N ALA A 359 -33.03 -7.57 -13.70
CA ALA A 359 -33.99 -8.53 -13.19
C ALA A 359 -34.05 -8.54 -11.66
N ASN A 360 -35.11 -9.12 -11.13
CA ASN A 360 -35.18 -9.52 -9.73
C ASN A 360 -34.54 -10.90 -9.60
N ILE A 361 -33.57 -11.03 -8.71
CA ILE A 361 -32.82 -12.29 -8.53
C ILE A 361 -32.90 -12.68 -7.07
N GLU A 362 -33.28 -13.93 -6.82
CA GLU A 362 -33.20 -14.55 -5.51
C GLU A 362 -31.74 -14.95 -5.25
N VAL A 363 -31.14 -14.31 -4.25
CA VAL A 363 -29.78 -14.60 -3.80
C VAL A 363 -29.86 -15.69 -2.75
N GLU A 364 -29.20 -16.81 -3.04
CA GLU A 364 -29.06 -17.93 -2.12
C GLU A 364 -28.05 -17.62 -1.02
N ALA A 365 -28.24 -18.23 0.14
CA ALA A 365 -27.34 -18.14 1.27
C ALA A 365 -26.01 -18.83 0.95
N TYR A 366 -24.92 -18.06 1.02
CA TYR A 366 -23.56 -18.58 0.82
C TYR A 366 -22.98 -19.31 2.05
N ALA A 367 -23.67 -19.22 3.20
CA ALA A 367 -23.29 -19.82 4.48
C ALA A 367 -24.53 -20.45 5.16
N SER A 368 -24.30 -21.41 6.07
CA SER A 368 -25.36 -21.96 6.93
C SER A 368 -25.25 -21.36 8.33
N GLY A 369 -26.36 -21.00 8.97
CA GLY A 369 -26.43 -20.42 10.32
C GLY A 369 -27.74 -19.66 10.58
N LYS A 370 -27.91 -19.04 11.75
CA LYS A 370 -29.05 -18.13 11.98
C LYS A 370 -28.85 -16.77 11.31
N LEU A 371 -29.88 -16.24 10.67
CA LEU A 371 -29.89 -14.86 10.21
C LEU A 371 -29.94 -13.93 11.44
N SER A 372 -28.80 -13.42 11.92
CA SER A 372 -28.72 -12.73 13.22
C SER A 372 -29.24 -11.29 13.15
N LYS A 373 -28.98 -10.61 12.03
CA LYS A 373 -29.38 -9.22 11.83
C LYS A 373 -29.45 -8.87 10.35
N ILE A 374 -30.54 -8.22 9.95
CA ILE A 374 -30.71 -7.57 8.65
C ILE A 374 -30.20 -6.14 8.79
N VAL A 375 -29.16 -5.79 8.02
CA VAL A 375 -28.54 -4.47 8.06
C VAL A 375 -29.24 -3.51 7.10
N VAL A 376 -29.76 -4.02 5.98
CA VAL A 376 -30.50 -3.25 4.97
C VAL A 376 -31.94 -3.76 4.90
N PRO A 377 -32.93 -2.99 5.37
CA PRO A 377 -34.33 -3.42 5.40
C PRO A 377 -34.94 -3.50 3.99
N GLU A 378 -36.09 -4.17 3.89
CA GLU A 378 -36.85 -4.25 2.64
C GLU A 378 -37.19 -2.85 2.11
N GLY A 379 -36.95 -2.63 0.82
CA GLY A 379 -37.19 -1.36 0.14
C GLY A 379 -35.99 -0.42 0.10
N GLU A 380 -34.91 -0.69 0.83
CA GLU A 380 -33.68 0.11 0.82
C GLU A 380 -32.63 -0.43 -0.16
N SER A 381 -31.78 0.47 -0.65
CA SER A 381 -30.70 0.16 -1.58
C SER A 381 -29.34 0.22 -0.90
N ALA A 382 -28.47 -0.73 -1.23
CA ALA A 382 -27.08 -0.75 -0.76
C ALA A 382 -26.11 -0.81 -1.94
N PRO A 383 -24.93 -0.17 -1.85
CA PRO A 383 -23.89 -0.31 -2.87
C PRO A 383 -23.33 -1.73 -2.88
N ILE A 384 -22.80 -2.15 -4.03
CA ILE A 384 -22.13 -3.46 -4.15
C ILE A 384 -20.99 -3.57 -3.12
N GLY A 385 -20.88 -4.73 -2.47
CA GLY A 385 -19.91 -4.96 -1.41
C GLY A 385 -20.35 -4.48 -0.02
N ALA A 386 -21.43 -3.69 0.10
CA ALA A 386 -21.97 -3.32 1.40
C ALA A 386 -22.54 -4.54 2.13
N VAL A 387 -22.35 -4.61 3.45
CA VAL A 387 -22.93 -5.67 4.28
C VAL A 387 -24.45 -5.50 4.33
N ILE A 388 -25.18 -6.49 3.83
CA ILE A 388 -26.65 -6.47 3.78
C ILE A 388 -27.29 -7.25 4.92
N ALA A 389 -26.61 -8.29 5.42
CA ALA A 389 -27.00 -9.04 6.61
C ALA A 389 -25.83 -9.78 7.24
N GLU A 390 -26.04 -10.18 8.50
CA GLU A 390 -25.14 -11.00 9.29
C GLU A 390 -25.77 -12.39 9.48
N ILE A 391 -24.98 -13.44 9.21
CA ILE A 391 -25.36 -14.83 9.53
C ILE A 391 -24.44 -15.28 10.66
N GLY A 392 -25.02 -15.66 11.79
CA GLY A 392 -24.32 -16.12 12.98
C GLY A 392 -25.31 -16.57 14.06
N ASP A 393 -24.86 -17.43 14.98
CA ASP A 393 -25.72 -17.88 16.06
C ASP A 393 -25.95 -16.74 17.06
N GLY A 394 -27.16 -16.19 17.01
CA GLY A 394 -27.54 -14.94 17.66
C GLY A 394 -27.20 -14.88 19.14
N ALA A 395 -26.25 -14.00 19.48
CA ALA A 395 -26.15 -13.36 20.78
C ALA A 395 -25.37 -12.04 20.66
N SER A 396 -26.03 -10.97 20.23
CA SER A 396 -25.61 -9.57 20.49
C SER A 396 -26.76 -8.60 20.24
N ALA A 397 -27.75 -8.60 21.12
CA ALA A 397 -28.59 -7.44 21.35
C ALA A 397 -28.36 -6.98 22.81
N PRO A 398 -27.99 -5.73 23.08
CA PRO A 398 -27.97 -5.20 24.44
C PRO A 398 -29.40 -4.95 24.89
N SER A 399 -29.90 -5.76 25.84
CA SER A 399 -31.11 -5.43 26.58
C SER A 399 -30.84 -4.18 27.43
N ALA A 400 -31.70 -3.18 27.30
CA ALA A 400 -31.75 -2.02 28.16
C ALA A 400 -31.82 -2.44 29.65
N GLN A 401 -30.77 -2.14 30.42
CA GLN A 401 -30.85 -2.07 31.87
C GLN A 401 -30.76 -0.60 32.27
N THR A 402 -31.87 -0.12 32.81
CA THR A 402 -32.02 1.17 33.49
C THR A 402 -31.02 1.25 34.65
N PRO A 403 -30.28 2.36 34.84
CA PRO A 403 -29.36 2.50 35.96
C PRO A 403 -30.12 2.55 37.29
N ALA A 404 -29.78 1.65 38.21
CA ALA A 404 -30.12 1.79 39.62
C ALA A 404 -29.11 2.76 40.27
N GLU A 405 -29.64 3.76 40.96
CA GLU A 405 -28.88 4.76 41.74
C GLU A 405 -28.02 4.12 42.84
N PRO A 406 -26.80 4.66 43.08
CA PRO A 406 -26.17 4.58 44.38
C PRO A 406 -26.53 5.83 45.22
N GLN A 407 -27.27 5.60 46.30
CA GLN A 407 -27.48 6.55 47.40
C GLN A 407 -26.23 6.65 48.28
N GLY A 408 -25.79 7.89 48.57
CA GLY A 408 -25.01 8.32 49.76
C GLY A 408 -23.61 7.74 49.95
N GLN A 409 -22.61 8.37 50.57
CA GLN A 409 -22.46 9.61 51.33
C GLN A 409 -20.93 9.81 51.46
N ALA A 410 -20.44 11.05 51.34
CA ALA A 410 -19.27 11.51 52.08
C ALA A 410 -19.35 13.04 52.26
N PRO A 411 -18.87 13.60 53.38
CA PRO A 411 -19.46 14.80 53.98
C PRO A 411 -18.80 16.11 53.56
N ALA A 412 -19.57 17.18 53.77
CA ALA A 412 -19.22 18.58 53.57
C ALA A 412 -18.13 19.09 54.52
N ALA A 413 -17.31 20.02 54.02
CA ALA A 413 -16.77 21.14 54.78
C ALA A 413 -16.80 22.39 53.87
N ALA A 414 -17.35 23.47 54.42
CA ALA A 414 -17.61 24.75 53.76
C ALA A 414 -16.58 25.82 54.24
N PRO A 415 -16.77 27.14 54.01
CA PRO A 415 -16.13 27.89 52.92
C PRO A 415 -15.40 29.16 53.42
N GLU A 416 -14.75 29.93 52.55
CA GLU A 416 -14.64 31.39 52.76
C GLU A 416 -14.46 32.19 51.45
N GLN A 417 -15.02 33.41 51.47
CA GLN A 417 -15.49 34.23 50.35
C GLN A 417 -14.61 35.47 50.10
N GLY A 418 -14.76 36.05 48.90
CA GLY A 418 -14.60 37.49 48.61
C GLY A 418 -13.75 37.75 47.36
N ALA A 419 -14.11 38.55 46.35
CA ALA A 419 -15.25 39.44 46.14
C ALA A 419 -15.42 39.73 44.62
N LYS A 420 -16.65 40.02 44.19
CA LYS A 420 -17.06 40.61 42.88
C LYS A 420 -17.25 42.13 43.07
N PRO A 421 -17.15 43.00 42.03
CA PRO A 421 -18.29 43.36 41.13
C PRO A 421 -17.86 43.78 39.69
N ALA A 422 -18.68 44.04 38.65
CA ALA A 422 -20.09 43.81 38.31
C ALA A 422 -20.29 44.06 36.78
N THR A 423 -21.07 43.16 36.17
CA THR A 423 -22.06 43.26 35.05
C THR A 423 -21.95 44.26 33.89
N ALA A 424 -22.05 43.69 32.68
CA ALA A 424 -23.05 44.09 31.66
C ALA A 424 -23.53 42.84 30.89
N GLU A 425 -24.81 42.84 30.53
CA GLU A 425 -25.69 41.70 30.23
C GLU A 425 -25.73 41.35 28.73
N ALA A 426 -25.74 40.06 28.38
CA ALA A 426 -25.96 39.52 27.03
C ALA A 426 -27.11 38.47 27.07
N PRO A 427 -27.89 38.30 25.99
CA PRO A 427 -29.24 37.75 26.05
C PRO A 427 -29.29 36.23 26.33
N LYS A 428 -30.35 35.83 27.03
CA LYS A 428 -30.64 34.44 27.43
C LYS A 428 -30.75 33.49 26.23
N PRO A 429 -30.11 32.31 26.24
CA PRO A 429 -30.38 31.27 25.27
C PRO A 429 -31.76 30.64 25.54
N GLN A 430 -32.58 30.60 24.50
CA GLN A 430 -33.84 29.86 24.48
C GLN A 430 -33.56 28.37 24.70
N SER A 431 -34.29 27.77 25.63
CA SER A 431 -34.31 26.33 25.86
C SER A 431 -34.82 25.62 24.61
N THR A 432 -33.97 24.85 23.95
CA THR A 432 -34.43 23.79 23.05
C THR A 432 -33.91 22.46 23.58
N THR A 433 -34.82 21.50 23.70
CA THR A 433 -34.63 20.18 24.30
C THR A 433 -33.58 19.37 23.53
N PRO A 434 -32.96 18.32 24.13
CA PRO A 434 -31.95 17.47 23.47
C PRO A 434 -32.36 16.90 22.10
N ALA A 435 -33.67 16.78 21.83
CA ALA A 435 -34.21 16.36 20.53
C ALA A 435 -34.01 17.39 19.40
N SER A 436 -33.92 18.70 19.68
CA SER A 436 -33.67 19.72 18.65
C SER A 436 -32.22 19.69 18.16
N HIS A 437 -31.27 19.38 19.05
CA HIS A 437 -29.86 19.22 18.72
C HIS A 437 -29.60 17.94 17.93
N VAL A 438 -30.33 16.86 18.22
CA VAL A 438 -30.29 15.62 17.42
C VAL A 438 -30.92 15.86 16.04
N ALA A 439 -32.07 16.52 15.95
CA ALA A 439 -32.71 16.82 14.66
C ALA A 439 -31.97 17.90 13.83
N GLN A 440 -31.14 18.74 14.47
CA GLN A 440 -30.22 19.65 13.78
C GLN A 440 -28.93 18.94 13.38
N ALA A 441 -28.43 17.98 14.18
CA ALA A 441 -27.30 17.14 13.82
C ALA A 441 -27.67 16.20 12.67
N ASP A 442 -28.84 15.58 12.66
CA ASP A 442 -29.31 14.72 11.57
C ASP A 442 -29.54 15.52 10.29
N ARG A 443 -30.05 16.76 10.40
CA ARG A 443 -30.15 17.68 9.26
C ARG A 443 -28.79 18.20 8.78
N ALA A 444 -27.83 18.40 9.68
CA ALA A 444 -26.46 18.78 9.32
C ALA A 444 -25.69 17.61 8.68
N VAL A 445 -25.94 16.37 9.12
CA VAL A 445 -25.39 15.14 8.53
C VAL A 445 -26.02 14.86 7.17
N ALA A 446 -27.33 15.03 7.03
CA ALA A 446 -28.01 14.93 5.73
C ALA A 446 -27.58 16.05 4.77
N ALA A 447 -27.45 17.29 5.25
CA ALA A 447 -26.92 18.39 4.46
C ALA A 447 -25.45 18.19 4.10
N ALA A 448 -24.61 17.63 4.99
CA ALA A 448 -23.21 17.30 4.70
C ALA A 448 -23.08 16.13 3.73
N ALA A 449 -23.98 15.14 3.77
CA ALA A 449 -24.06 14.06 2.79
C ALA A 449 -24.52 14.56 1.41
N GLN A 450 -25.49 15.49 1.38
CA GLN A 450 -25.91 16.17 0.16
C GLN A 450 -24.81 17.09 -0.40
N THR A 451 -24.09 17.80 0.48
CA THR A 451 -22.96 18.66 0.09
C THR A 451 -21.75 17.84 -0.36
N ALA A 452 -21.55 16.63 0.16
CA ALA A 452 -20.51 15.70 -0.32
C ALA A 452 -20.91 15.01 -1.65
N ALA A 453 -22.21 14.96 -1.97
CA ALA A 453 -22.70 14.49 -3.27
C ALA A 453 -22.66 15.61 -4.34
N ASP A 454 -22.92 16.87 -3.94
CA ASP A 454 -22.96 18.03 -4.83
C ASP A 454 -21.59 18.75 -4.97
N ALA A 455 -20.77 18.76 -3.92
CA ALA A 455 -19.36 19.11 -4.01
C ALA A 455 -18.63 17.84 -4.45
N GLY A 456 -18.55 17.64 -5.77
CA GLY A 456 -17.67 16.65 -6.36
C GLY A 456 -16.35 16.68 -5.62
N GLY A 457 -16.06 15.59 -4.89
CA GLY A 457 -14.89 15.52 -4.04
C GLY A 457 -13.68 15.95 -4.84
N GLU A 458 -12.78 16.74 -4.24
CA GLU A 458 -11.45 16.89 -4.80
C GLU A 458 -10.87 15.49 -4.93
N GLN A 459 -10.92 14.97 -6.16
CA GLN A 459 -10.22 13.78 -6.57
C GLN A 459 -8.75 14.08 -6.34
N TYR A 460 -8.10 13.27 -5.51
CA TYR A 460 -6.66 13.14 -5.62
C TYR A 460 -6.32 12.90 -7.10
N PRO A 461 -5.29 13.55 -7.68
CA PRO A 461 -5.11 13.64 -9.13
C PRO A 461 -4.96 12.32 -9.88
N HIS A 462 -4.87 11.19 -9.17
CA HIS A 462 -4.89 9.85 -9.70
C HIS A 462 -5.81 9.01 -8.81
N GLY A 463 -6.93 8.54 -9.35
CA GLY A 463 -7.89 7.70 -8.64
C GLY A 463 -7.25 6.39 -8.16
N GLY A 464 -6.77 6.41 -6.91
CA GLY A 464 -6.51 5.19 -6.16
C GLY A 464 -7.83 4.45 -5.89
N PRO A 465 -7.81 3.11 -5.78
CA PRO A 465 -9.01 2.36 -5.42
C PRO A 465 -9.56 2.87 -4.09
N ASP A 466 -10.88 2.97 -3.98
CA ASP A 466 -11.58 3.40 -2.77
C ASP A 466 -11.08 2.59 -1.55
N ASP A 467 -10.34 3.22 -0.64
CA ASP A 467 -9.56 2.57 0.44
C ASP A 467 -10.44 1.74 1.40
N ARG A 468 -11.77 1.93 1.37
CA ARG A 468 -12.73 1.10 2.11
C ARG A 468 -12.95 -0.28 1.47
N THR A 469 -12.79 -0.38 0.15
CA THR A 469 -12.91 -1.65 -0.58
C THR A 469 -11.73 -2.58 -0.29
N GLU A 470 -10.55 -2.05 0.04
CA GLU A 470 -9.37 -2.86 0.35
C GLU A 470 -9.43 -3.58 1.71
N VAL A 471 -10.00 -2.93 2.73
CA VAL A 471 -10.25 -3.57 4.04
C VAL A 471 -11.28 -4.69 3.89
N GLY A 472 -12.35 -4.44 3.13
CA GLY A 472 -13.34 -5.46 2.78
C GLY A 472 -12.76 -6.62 1.96
N ALA A 473 -11.85 -6.33 1.01
CA ALA A 473 -11.16 -7.34 0.22
C ALA A 473 -10.15 -8.16 1.06
N ALA A 474 -9.49 -7.54 2.04
CA ALA A 474 -8.59 -8.23 2.98
C ALA A 474 -9.36 -9.19 3.90
N ALA A 475 -10.51 -8.74 4.44
CA ALA A 475 -11.42 -9.58 5.19
C ALA A 475 -11.95 -10.75 4.32
N GLN A 476 -12.34 -10.47 3.07
CA GLN A 476 -12.79 -11.49 2.11
C GLN A 476 -11.68 -12.50 1.74
N ALA A 477 -10.44 -12.05 1.64
CA ALA A 477 -9.29 -12.94 1.41
C ALA A 477 -9.05 -13.87 2.61
N ALA A 478 -9.12 -13.36 3.84
CA ALA A 478 -9.02 -14.17 5.06
C ALA A 478 -10.15 -15.21 5.13
N LEU A 479 -11.36 -14.81 4.76
CA LEU A 479 -12.55 -15.65 4.59
C LEU A 479 -12.35 -16.84 3.65
N ASN A 480 -11.81 -16.56 2.46
CA ASN A 480 -11.55 -17.58 1.44
C ASN A 480 -10.48 -18.58 1.91
N VAL A 481 -9.52 -18.10 2.72
CA VAL A 481 -8.54 -18.95 3.39
C VAL A 481 -9.21 -19.81 4.46
N ILE A 482 -10.07 -19.26 5.32
CA ILE A 482 -10.71 -20.00 6.42
C ILE A 482 -11.67 -21.10 5.90
N ARG A 483 -12.45 -20.81 4.86
CA ARG A 483 -13.61 -21.64 4.45
C ARG A 483 -13.34 -22.81 3.51
N ARG A 484 -12.10 -23.04 3.06
CA ARG A 484 -11.79 -24.16 2.14
C ARG A 484 -11.90 -25.52 2.89
N PRO A 485 -12.49 -26.58 2.32
CA PRO A 485 -12.55 -27.88 2.98
C PRO A 485 -11.16 -28.48 3.22
N THR A 486 -10.98 -29.17 4.35
CA THR A 486 -9.76 -29.91 4.70
C THR A 486 -9.94 -31.39 4.32
N GLU A 487 -9.20 -31.89 3.33
CA GLU A 487 -9.05 -33.33 3.13
C GLU A 487 -7.92 -33.87 4.02
N GLN A 488 -8.27 -34.73 4.98
CA GLN A 488 -7.32 -35.54 5.73
C GLN A 488 -6.73 -36.61 4.79
N SER A 489 -5.39 -36.66 4.63
CA SER A 489 -4.72 -37.80 4.01
C SER A 489 -3.46 -38.20 4.77
N ASP A 490 -3.47 -39.41 5.31
CA ASP A 490 -2.38 -40.08 6.02
C ASP A 490 -1.32 -40.67 5.06
N GLY A 491 -0.68 -39.83 4.27
CA GLY A 491 0.39 -40.25 3.36
C GLY A 491 1.48 -39.20 3.20
N GLU A 492 2.68 -39.64 2.80
CA GLU A 492 3.82 -38.77 2.48
C GLU A 492 3.38 -37.73 1.43
N ARG A 493 3.15 -36.48 1.90
CA ARG A 493 2.49 -35.42 1.13
C ARG A 493 3.34 -35.04 -0.08
N GLN A 494 2.77 -35.19 -1.27
CA GLN A 494 3.42 -34.80 -2.52
C GLN A 494 3.52 -33.27 -2.63
N ARG A 495 4.65 -32.77 -3.14
CA ARG A 495 4.90 -31.34 -3.38
C ARG A 495 4.14 -30.90 -4.63
N VAL A 496 3.04 -30.17 -4.45
CA VAL A 496 2.14 -29.76 -5.55
C VAL A 496 1.85 -28.28 -5.43
N SER A 497 1.96 -27.52 -6.52
CA SER A 497 1.64 -26.10 -6.48
C SER A 497 0.12 -25.86 -6.23
N PRO A 498 -0.28 -24.75 -5.58
CA PRO A 498 -1.70 -24.46 -5.30
C PRO A 498 -2.57 -24.37 -6.57
N VAL A 499 -1.99 -23.97 -7.70
CA VAL A 499 -2.65 -23.91 -9.00
C VAL A 499 -2.81 -25.32 -9.59
N ALA A 500 -1.78 -26.17 -9.51
CA ALA A 500 -1.84 -27.55 -9.98
C ALA A 500 -2.83 -28.40 -9.16
N ARG A 501 -2.88 -28.20 -7.84
CA ARG A 501 -3.84 -28.89 -6.97
C ARG A 501 -5.28 -28.49 -7.30
N ARG A 502 -5.53 -27.19 -7.48
CA ARG A 502 -6.83 -26.65 -7.91
C ARG A 502 -7.26 -27.24 -9.25
N LEU A 503 -6.35 -27.28 -10.22
CA LEU A 503 -6.62 -27.84 -11.54
C LEU A 503 -6.89 -29.35 -11.48
N ALA A 504 -6.19 -30.08 -10.60
CA ALA A 504 -6.39 -31.50 -10.43
C ALA A 504 -7.76 -31.83 -9.79
N GLU A 505 -8.23 -31.01 -8.85
CA GLU A 505 -9.59 -31.09 -8.29
C GLU A 505 -10.64 -30.79 -9.35
N GLU A 506 -10.47 -29.71 -10.12
CA GLU A 506 -11.39 -29.30 -11.20
C GLU A 506 -11.48 -30.37 -12.32
N GLN A 507 -10.37 -31.03 -12.64
CA GLN A 507 -10.29 -32.02 -13.73
C GLN A 507 -10.40 -33.48 -13.25
N GLY A 508 -10.57 -33.72 -11.95
CA GLY A 508 -10.66 -35.07 -11.37
C GLY A 508 -9.42 -35.92 -11.64
N VAL A 509 -8.23 -35.32 -11.54
CA VAL A 509 -6.93 -35.97 -11.73
C VAL A 509 -6.38 -36.42 -10.37
N ASP A 510 -6.08 -37.72 -10.22
CA ASP A 510 -5.46 -38.26 -9.02
C ASP A 510 -3.97 -37.90 -8.99
N LEU A 511 -3.61 -36.90 -8.19
CA LEU A 511 -2.26 -36.36 -8.05
C LEU A 511 -1.22 -37.43 -7.69
N ARG A 512 -1.62 -38.52 -7.00
CA ARG A 512 -0.71 -39.61 -6.63
C ARG A 512 -0.11 -40.34 -7.84
N ARG A 513 -0.75 -40.19 -9.01
CA ARG A 513 -0.36 -40.82 -10.27
C ARG A 513 0.36 -39.85 -11.22
N VAL A 514 0.55 -38.61 -10.79
CA VAL A 514 1.18 -37.56 -11.59
C VAL A 514 2.64 -37.41 -11.15
N GLN A 515 3.56 -37.53 -12.11
CA GLN A 515 4.99 -37.35 -11.86
C GLN A 515 5.33 -35.85 -11.99
N GLY A 516 5.86 -35.26 -10.92
CA GLY A 516 6.21 -33.84 -10.91
C GLY A 516 7.51 -33.53 -11.65
N THR A 517 7.47 -32.58 -12.59
CA THR A 517 8.62 -32.15 -13.39
C THR A 517 9.26 -30.85 -12.89
N GLY A 518 8.66 -30.19 -11.90
CA GLY A 518 9.15 -28.95 -11.30
C GLY A 518 10.35 -29.12 -10.35
N PRO A 519 10.98 -28.01 -9.93
CA PRO A 519 12.14 -28.03 -9.03
C PRO A 519 11.87 -28.83 -7.75
N GLY A 520 12.74 -29.80 -7.43
CA GLY A 520 12.58 -30.67 -6.26
C GLY A 520 11.48 -31.73 -6.39
N GLY A 521 11.09 -32.11 -7.61
CA GLY A 521 10.07 -33.13 -7.89
C GLY A 521 8.63 -32.62 -7.76
N ARG A 522 8.43 -31.30 -7.88
CA ARG A 522 7.15 -30.63 -7.69
C ARG A 522 6.19 -30.88 -8.86
N ILE A 523 4.93 -31.21 -8.57
CA ILE A 523 3.87 -31.34 -9.58
C ILE A 523 3.40 -29.94 -9.99
N THR A 524 3.61 -29.59 -11.26
CA THR A 524 3.24 -28.29 -11.84
C THR A 524 1.86 -28.34 -12.52
N LYS A 525 1.38 -27.19 -12.98
CA LYS A 525 0.12 -27.10 -13.72
C LYS A 525 0.16 -27.97 -14.97
N GLU A 526 1.28 -27.92 -15.68
CA GLU A 526 1.54 -28.64 -16.93
C GLU A 526 1.52 -30.16 -16.72
N ASP A 527 2.01 -30.65 -15.58
CA ASP A 527 1.99 -32.08 -15.25
C ASP A 527 0.55 -32.61 -15.06
N VAL A 528 -0.32 -31.79 -14.46
CA VAL A 528 -1.73 -32.11 -14.26
C VAL A 528 -2.50 -32.06 -15.58
N GLU A 529 -2.22 -31.06 -16.43
CA GLU A 529 -2.81 -30.95 -17.77
C GLU A 529 -2.41 -32.13 -18.66
N ALA A 530 -1.14 -32.54 -18.62
CA ALA A 530 -0.65 -33.71 -19.36
C ALA A 530 -1.33 -35.01 -18.89
N ALA A 531 -1.52 -35.18 -17.58
CA ALA A 531 -2.22 -36.32 -17.02
C ALA A 531 -3.73 -36.34 -17.38
N ALA A 532 -4.35 -35.16 -17.48
CA ALA A 532 -5.74 -35.02 -17.92
C ALA A 532 -5.90 -35.35 -19.42
N GLN A 533 -4.93 -34.96 -20.26
CA GLN A 533 -4.94 -35.25 -21.70
C GLN A 533 -4.80 -36.74 -22.01
N GLN A 534 -4.04 -37.50 -21.21
CA GLN A 534 -3.91 -38.96 -21.38
C GLN A 534 -5.21 -39.74 -21.14
N LYS A 535 -6.22 -39.14 -20.47
CA LYS A 535 -7.56 -39.74 -20.29
C LYS A 535 -8.43 -39.62 -21.56
N GLY A 536 -8.03 -38.81 -22.55
CA GLY A 536 -8.88 -38.36 -23.67
C GLY A 536 -8.76 -39.13 -24.99
N GLU A 537 -7.85 -40.08 -25.16
CA GLU A 537 -7.63 -40.72 -26.47
C GLU A 537 -8.40 -42.05 -26.64
N ALA A 538 -9.65 -41.95 -27.13
CA ALA A 538 -10.35 -43.06 -27.79
C ALA A 538 -11.30 -42.58 -28.93
N ARG A 539 -10.73 -42.60 -30.15
CA ARG A 539 -11.29 -42.72 -31.53
C ARG A 539 -12.20 -41.63 -32.17
N PRO A 540 -12.03 -41.30 -33.49
CA PRO A 540 -12.62 -40.14 -34.19
C PRO A 540 -13.68 -40.47 -35.27
N ALA A 541 -14.51 -39.48 -35.64
CA ALA A 541 -15.27 -39.33 -36.91
C ALA A 541 -16.01 -37.98 -36.89
N ALA A 542 -16.35 -37.24 -37.94
CA ALA A 542 -16.00 -37.11 -39.36
C ALA A 542 -16.66 -35.76 -39.79
N ALA A 543 -16.06 -35.05 -40.74
CA ALA A 543 -16.49 -33.71 -41.15
C ALA A 543 -17.42 -33.69 -42.37
N ALA A 544 -18.28 -32.64 -42.44
CA ALA A 544 -18.75 -31.85 -43.61
C ALA A 544 -20.29 -31.58 -43.59
N PRO A 545 -20.84 -30.53 -44.26
CA PRO A 545 -20.25 -29.30 -44.82
C PRO A 545 -20.94 -27.98 -44.36
N ALA A 546 -20.30 -26.86 -44.69
CA ALA A 546 -20.73 -25.48 -44.38
C ALA A 546 -21.77 -24.93 -45.39
N ALA A 547 -22.72 -24.12 -44.87
CA ALA A 547 -23.60 -23.25 -45.66
C ALA A 547 -23.30 -21.78 -45.32
N ALA A 548 -23.11 -20.98 -46.37
CA ALA A 548 -22.78 -19.56 -46.29
C ALA A 548 -23.99 -18.70 -45.88
N THR A 549 -23.79 -17.75 -44.98
CA THR A 549 -24.68 -16.60 -44.78
C THR A 549 -23.88 -15.31 -44.55
N ARG A 550 -24.43 -14.23 -45.09
CA ARG A 550 -23.89 -12.87 -45.28
C ARG A 550 -23.46 -12.18 -43.98
N GLU A 551 -22.34 -11.47 -44.06
CA GLU A 551 -21.86 -10.55 -43.02
C GLU A 551 -22.73 -9.29 -42.92
N THR A 552 -23.37 -9.11 -41.76
CA THR A 552 -23.76 -7.80 -41.21
C THR A 552 -22.89 -7.54 -39.99
N ARG A 553 -22.22 -6.38 -39.96
CA ARG A 553 -21.26 -6.01 -38.92
C ARG A 553 -22.00 -5.78 -37.57
N PRO A 554 -21.79 -6.60 -36.52
CA PRO A 554 -22.44 -6.39 -35.22
C PRO A 554 -21.72 -5.29 -34.42
N ALA A 555 -22.48 -4.52 -33.66
CA ALA A 555 -21.94 -3.72 -32.56
C ALA A 555 -21.32 -4.67 -31.52
N ALA A 556 -20.12 -4.33 -31.02
CA ALA A 556 -19.37 -5.18 -30.11
C ALA A 556 -20.18 -5.45 -28.83
N ALA A 557 -20.49 -6.72 -28.57
CA ALA A 557 -21.08 -7.17 -27.32
C ALA A 557 -20.05 -7.03 -26.19
N ARG A 558 -20.48 -6.56 -25.02
CA ARG A 558 -19.63 -6.52 -23.82
C ARG A 558 -19.24 -7.96 -23.42
N PRO A 559 -17.95 -8.24 -23.16
CA PRO A 559 -17.53 -9.55 -22.68
C PRO A 559 -18.13 -9.84 -21.30
N THR A 560 -18.71 -11.04 -21.13
CA THR A 560 -19.49 -11.49 -19.96
C THR A 560 -18.68 -12.39 -19.01
N GLY A 561 -17.43 -12.04 -18.71
CA GLY A 561 -16.56 -12.80 -17.80
C GLY A 561 -15.83 -11.89 -16.81
N GLU A 562 -15.50 -12.39 -15.61
CA GLU A 562 -14.79 -11.61 -14.57
C GLU A 562 -13.40 -11.15 -15.02
N VAL A 563 -12.76 -11.91 -15.92
CA VAL A 563 -11.46 -11.59 -16.50
C VAL A 563 -11.50 -11.97 -17.99
N GLU A 564 -11.34 -10.99 -18.86
CA GLU A 564 -11.02 -11.23 -20.27
C GLU A 564 -9.50 -11.43 -20.39
N VAL A 565 -9.09 -12.68 -20.63
CA VAL A 565 -7.68 -12.97 -20.94
C VAL A 565 -7.42 -12.65 -22.40
N VAL A 566 -6.83 -11.48 -22.65
CA VAL A 566 -6.38 -11.08 -23.98
C VAL A 566 -4.93 -11.54 -24.16
N GLU A 567 -4.74 -12.53 -25.01
CA GLU A 567 -3.40 -12.98 -25.40
C GLU A 567 -2.63 -11.86 -26.13
N LEU A 568 -1.39 -11.63 -25.72
CA LEU A 568 -0.54 -10.63 -26.37
C LEU A 568 -0.22 -11.05 -27.80
N THR A 569 -0.37 -10.11 -28.73
CA THR A 569 0.16 -10.31 -30.08
C THR A 569 1.69 -10.41 -30.04
N LYS A 570 2.30 -11.11 -31.00
CA LYS A 570 3.78 -11.20 -31.12
C LYS A 570 4.47 -9.83 -31.07
N LEU A 571 3.84 -8.81 -31.66
CA LEU A 571 4.33 -7.45 -31.64
C LEU A 571 4.28 -6.86 -30.23
N GLN A 572 3.16 -6.99 -29.51
CA GLN A 572 3.03 -6.53 -28.13
C GLN A 572 4.01 -7.24 -27.19
N SER A 573 4.19 -8.55 -27.32
CA SER A 573 5.20 -9.30 -26.54
C SER A 573 6.63 -8.80 -26.81
N THR A 574 6.94 -8.47 -28.08
CA THR A 574 8.25 -7.91 -28.46
C THR A 574 8.45 -6.52 -27.87
N VAL A 575 7.43 -5.66 -27.92
CA VAL A 575 7.48 -4.31 -27.33
C VAL A 575 7.64 -4.39 -25.82
N ALA A 576 6.88 -5.25 -25.13
CA ALA A 576 6.97 -5.46 -23.69
C ALA A 576 8.38 -5.92 -23.27
N MET A 577 8.95 -6.90 -23.99
CA MET A 577 10.32 -7.36 -23.75
C MET A 577 11.36 -6.26 -23.95
N ARG A 578 11.24 -5.45 -25.01
CA ARG A 578 12.16 -4.33 -25.29
C ARG A 578 12.08 -3.21 -24.26
N LEU A 579 10.87 -2.84 -23.84
CA LEU A 579 10.67 -1.82 -22.80
C LEU A 579 11.23 -2.27 -21.46
N ALA A 580 10.98 -3.54 -21.08
CA ALA A 580 11.57 -4.13 -19.89
C ALA A 580 13.10 -4.12 -19.97
N GLN A 581 13.68 -4.59 -21.09
CA GLN A 581 15.13 -4.57 -21.30
C GLN A 581 15.71 -3.16 -21.17
N SER A 582 15.03 -2.14 -21.73
CA SER A 582 15.46 -0.75 -21.62
C SER A 582 15.52 -0.28 -20.16
N MET A 583 14.42 -0.43 -19.42
CA MET A 583 14.33 0.02 -18.02
C MET A 583 15.30 -0.73 -17.09
N PHE A 584 15.49 -2.03 -17.31
CA PHE A 584 16.41 -2.83 -16.49
C PHE A 584 17.88 -2.57 -16.81
N SER A 585 18.22 -2.29 -18.08
CA SER A 585 19.62 -2.20 -18.50
C SER A 585 20.16 -0.77 -18.52
N ALA A 586 19.34 0.23 -18.85
CA ALA A 586 19.76 1.63 -18.89
C ALA A 586 19.38 2.33 -17.57
N PRO A 587 20.36 2.82 -16.77
CA PRO A 587 20.06 3.64 -15.60
C PRO A 587 19.48 4.98 -16.05
N HIS A 588 18.15 5.10 -16.02
CA HIS A 588 17.44 6.29 -16.43
C HIS A 588 17.56 7.38 -15.36
N PHE A 589 17.91 8.60 -15.78
CA PHE A 589 17.59 9.80 -15.02
C PHE A 589 16.87 10.80 -15.92
N TYR A 590 16.16 11.74 -15.30
CA TYR A 590 15.23 12.63 -15.99
C TYR A 590 15.61 14.09 -15.73
N VAL A 591 15.58 14.90 -16.78
CA VAL A 591 15.78 16.35 -16.69
C VAL A 591 14.60 17.05 -17.34
N THR A 592 13.99 17.98 -16.63
CA THR A 592 12.82 18.72 -17.11
C THR A 592 13.12 20.20 -17.26
N SER A 593 12.64 20.80 -18.34
CA SER A 593 12.69 22.26 -18.54
C SER A 593 11.34 22.77 -19.04
N GLU A 594 10.97 23.97 -18.59
CA GLU A 594 9.87 24.74 -19.16
C GLU A 594 10.39 25.67 -20.26
N ILE A 595 9.65 25.73 -21.38
CA ILE A 595 9.97 26.50 -22.58
C ILE A 595 8.84 27.51 -22.83
N ALA A 596 9.21 28.77 -23.07
CA ALA A 596 8.26 29.78 -23.54
C ALA A 596 7.98 29.56 -25.03
N MET A 597 6.73 29.26 -25.38
CA MET A 597 6.32 28.90 -26.74
C MET A 597 5.63 30.05 -27.48
N ASP A 598 5.56 31.24 -26.89
CA ASP A 598 4.89 32.43 -27.45
C ASP A 598 5.32 32.69 -28.91
N ASP A 599 6.62 32.79 -29.15
CA ASP A 599 7.17 33.09 -30.48
C ASP A 599 7.10 31.90 -31.44
N ALA A 600 7.25 30.67 -30.93
CA ALA A 600 7.12 29.45 -31.75
C ALA A 600 5.69 29.27 -32.28
N VAL A 601 4.68 29.51 -31.41
CA VAL A 601 3.27 29.46 -31.79
C VAL A 601 2.96 30.56 -32.81
N ARG A 602 3.49 31.77 -32.59
CA ARG A 602 3.35 32.88 -33.54
C ARG A 602 3.99 32.57 -34.90
N LEU A 603 5.22 32.04 -34.91
CA LEU A 603 5.89 31.66 -36.16
C LEU A 603 5.08 30.60 -36.92
N ARG A 604 4.58 29.57 -36.22
CA ARG A 604 3.73 28.54 -36.85
C ARG A 604 2.49 29.15 -37.50
N GLN A 605 1.85 30.09 -36.81
CA GLN A 605 0.66 30.78 -37.35
C GLN A 605 1.02 31.57 -38.61
N MET A 606 2.05 32.43 -38.54
CA MET A 606 2.49 33.23 -39.68
C MET A 606 2.92 32.37 -40.86
N PHE A 607 3.64 31.27 -40.62
CA PHE A 607 4.07 30.34 -41.66
C PHE A 607 2.86 29.70 -42.34
N ASN A 608 1.90 29.19 -41.56
CA ASN A 608 0.71 28.50 -42.09
C ASN A 608 -0.26 29.44 -42.82
N GLU A 609 -0.24 30.74 -42.53
CA GLU A 609 -0.97 31.76 -43.29
C GLU A 609 -0.31 32.07 -44.64
N ALA A 610 1.01 31.87 -44.76
CA ALA A 610 1.79 32.17 -45.96
C ALA A 610 1.94 31.00 -46.94
N VAL A 611 1.57 29.77 -46.55
CA VAL A 611 1.71 28.56 -47.36
C VAL A 611 0.37 27.85 -47.57
N GLU A 612 0.29 26.99 -48.58
CA GLU A 612 -0.87 26.13 -48.77
C GLU A 612 -1.05 25.15 -47.61
N LYS A 613 -2.30 24.73 -47.34
CA LYS A 613 -2.63 23.83 -46.22
C LYS A 613 -1.86 22.51 -46.25
N SER A 614 -1.53 22.00 -47.43
CA SER A 614 -0.68 20.82 -47.66
C SER A 614 0.72 20.98 -47.07
N GLU A 615 1.25 22.21 -47.07
CA GLU A 615 2.61 22.57 -46.65
C GLU A 615 2.65 23.14 -45.22
N SER A 616 1.52 23.13 -44.52
CA SER A 616 1.43 23.60 -43.14
C SER A 616 2.36 22.85 -42.19
N ILE A 617 2.95 23.56 -41.26
CA ILE A 617 3.80 23.02 -40.19
C ILE A 617 3.02 22.90 -38.88
N SER A 618 3.36 21.88 -38.11
CA SER A 618 2.90 21.65 -36.74
C SER A 618 3.94 22.12 -35.71
N ILE A 619 3.55 22.19 -34.44
CA ILE A 619 4.53 22.42 -33.37
C ILE A 619 5.52 21.25 -33.27
N ASN A 620 5.08 20.03 -33.55
CA ASN A 620 5.95 18.86 -33.54
C ASN A 620 7.09 18.98 -34.57
N ASP A 621 6.83 19.58 -35.74
CA ASP A 621 7.86 19.79 -36.76
C ASP A 621 8.93 20.80 -36.31
N LEU A 622 8.52 21.85 -35.59
CA LEU A 622 9.45 22.80 -34.97
C LEU A 622 10.32 22.12 -33.90
N ILE A 623 9.72 21.24 -33.09
CA ILE A 623 10.43 20.48 -32.05
C ILE A 623 11.42 19.50 -32.69
N VAL A 624 10.99 18.75 -33.71
CA VAL A 624 11.86 17.81 -34.45
C VAL A 624 13.07 18.56 -35.03
N LYS A 625 12.85 19.71 -35.67
CA LYS A 625 13.97 20.52 -36.21
C LYS A 625 14.88 21.05 -35.10
N ALA A 626 14.31 21.55 -34.00
CA ALA A 626 15.07 22.06 -32.86
C ALA A 626 15.95 20.97 -32.23
N VAL A 627 15.39 19.79 -32.00
CA VAL A 627 16.12 18.62 -31.49
C VAL A 627 17.20 18.18 -32.46
N ALA A 628 16.89 18.08 -33.75
CA ALA A 628 17.86 17.66 -34.75
C ALA A 628 19.07 18.62 -34.82
N LEU A 629 18.82 19.94 -34.81
CA LEU A 629 19.90 20.94 -34.75
C LEU A 629 20.66 20.93 -33.43
N ALA A 630 20.00 20.64 -32.30
CA ALA A 630 20.70 20.49 -31.02
C ALA A 630 21.62 19.26 -31.03
N LEU A 631 21.19 18.13 -31.61
CA LEU A 631 22.00 16.91 -31.68
C LEU A 631 23.29 17.09 -32.51
N THR A 632 23.33 18.01 -33.49
CA THR A 632 24.57 18.32 -34.21
C THR A 632 25.60 19.05 -33.35
N LYS A 633 25.14 19.81 -32.35
CA LYS A 633 26.00 20.51 -31.37
C LYS A 633 26.41 19.62 -30.20
N PHE A 634 25.59 18.63 -29.87
CA PHE A 634 25.80 17.70 -28.77
C PHE A 634 25.87 16.25 -29.28
N PRO A 635 26.92 15.88 -30.04
CA PRO A 635 27.04 14.56 -30.64
C PRO A 635 27.13 13.42 -29.60
N GLU A 636 27.48 13.72 -28.36
CA GLU A 636 27.44 12.78 -27.23
C GLU A 636 26.03 12.37 -26.80
N VAL A 637 25.01 13.19 -27.10
CA VAL A 637 23.58 12.85 -26.88
C VAL A 637 23.06 11.95 -28.00
N ASN A 638 23.65 12.03 -29.19
CA ASN A 638 23.30 11.20 -30.35
C ASN A 638 24.16 9.91 -30.37
N ALA A 639 24.02 9.07 -29.35
CA ALA A 639 24.84 7.89 -29.16
C ALA A 639 24.02 6.67 -28.68
N SER A 640 24.68 5.52 -28.58
CA SER A 640 24.10 4.30 -28.02
C SER A 640 25.11 3.54 -27.17
N TRP A 641 24.63 2.81 -26.17
CA TRP A 641 25.44 1.87 -25.40
C TRP A 641 25.38 0.46 -26.01
N ALA A 642 26.51 -0.07 -26.46
CA ALA A 642 26.63 -1.41 -27.03
C ALA A 642 27.89 -2.11 -26.50
N ASP A 643 27.73 -3.28 -25.87
CA ASP A 643 28.84 -4.15 -25.41
C ASP A 643 29.95 -3.42 -24.62
N GLY A 644 29.56 -2.58 -23.66
CA GLY A 644 30.51 -1.84 -22.82
C GLY A 644 31.14 -0.62 -23.50
N ARG A 645 30.69 -0.26 -24.70
CA ARG A 645 31.21 0.86 -25.50
C ARG A 645 30.11 1.84 -25.86
N ILE A 646 30.51 3.11 -26.01
CA ILE A 646 29.64 4.17 -26.53
C ILE A 646 29.83 4.27 -28.04
N GLU A 647 28.77 4.05 -28.79
CA GLU A 647 28.73 4.23 -30.24
C GLU A 647 28.09 5.57 -30.58
N ARG A 648 28.88 6.53 -31.05
CA ARG A 648 28.37 7.83 -31.50
C ARG A 648 27.81 7.72 -32.91
N LYS A 649 26.58 8.19 -33.11
CA LYS A 649 25.91 8.16 -34.41
C LYS A 649 26.18 9.46 -35.16
N ARG A 650 26.59 9.35 -36.42
CA ARG A 650 26.91 10.51 -37.27
C ARG A 650 25.68 11.11 -37.93
N ASP A 651 24.74 10.25 -38.32
CA ASP A 651 23.46 10.66 -38.88
C ASP A 651 22.50 11.06 -37.75
N VAL A 652 21.68 12.08 -37.96
CA VAL A 652 20.64 12.51 -37.02
C VAL A 652 19.29 11.99 -37.49
N ASN A 653 18.91 10.82 -36.98
CA ASN A 653 17.65 10.16 -37.34
C ASN A 653 16.68 10.21 -36.16
N ILE A 654 15.57 10.92 -36.33
CA ILE A 654 14.59 11.16 -35.25
C ILE A 654 13.45 10.14 -35.35
N GLY A 655 13.33 9.30 -34.33
CA GLY A 655 12.16 8.46 -34.11
C GLY A 655 10.99 9.29 -33.58
N ILE A 656 9.85 9.28 -34.26
CA ILE A 656 8.65 10.01 -33.84
C ILE A 656 7.66 8.98 -33.28
N ALA A 657 7.42 8.99 -31.98
CA ALA A 657 6.49 8.06 -31.36
C ALA A 657 5.04 8.43 -31.72
N VAL A 658 4.29 7.46 -32.26
CA VAL A 658 2.89 7.64 -32.67
C VAL A 658 2.04 6.53 -32.06
N GLY A 659 1.06 6.93 -31.25
CA GLY A 659 0.03 6.03 -30.75
C GLY A 659 -0.96 5.65 -31.84
N LEU A 660 -1.18 4.36 -32.03
CA LEU A 660 -2.32 3.78 -32.74
C LEU A 660 -3.23 3.09 -31.69
N PRO A 661 -4.53 2.87 -31.99
CA PRO A 661 -5.47 2.29 -31.03
C PRO A 661 -5.03 0.95 -30.42
N ASP A 662 -4.22 0.17 -31.12
CA ASP A 662 -3.78 -1.18 -30.77
C ASP A 662 -2.28 -1.29 -30.44
N ARG A 663 -1.47 -0.25 -30.72
CA ARG A 663 0.00 -0.32 -30.61
C ARG A 663 0.70 1.05 -30.65
N LEU A 664 1.92 1.09 -30.13
CA LEU A 664 2.86 2.18 -30.34
C LEU A 664 3.79 1.85 -31.51
N ILE A 665 4.00 2.82 -32.40
CA ILE A 665 4.96 2.73 -33.51
C ILE A 665 5.90 3.93 -33.49
N VAL A 666 7.12 3.74 -33.99
CA VAL A 666 8.15 4.78 -34.02
C VAL A 666 8.73 4.89 -35.44
N PRO A 667 8.04 5.53 -36.39
CA PRO A 667 8.62 5.88 -37.68
C PRO A 667 9.86 6.77 -37.52
N VAL A 668 10.85 6.56 -38.37
CA VAL A 668 12.15 7.23 -38.30
C VAL A 668 12.29 8.25 -39.43
N LEU A 669 12.40 9.52 -39.06
CA LEU A 669 12.75 10.60 -39.98
C LEU A 669 14.28 10.68 -40.11
N ARG A 670 14.80 10.32 -41.28
CA ARG A 670 16.26 10.26 -41.50
C ARG A 670 16.88 11.63 -41.76
N ASN A 671 18.11 11.86 -41.33
CA ASN A 671 18.88 13.10 -41.57
C ASN A 671 18.05 14.37 -41.33
N ALA A 672 17.35 14.40 -40.19
CA ALA A 672 16.41 15.47 -39.87
C ALA A 672 17.10 16.84 -39.71
N ASP A 673 18.40 16.85 -39.42
CA ASP A 673 19.23 18.04 -39.33
C ASP A 673 19.40 18.74 -40.68
N GLN A 674 19.51 17.97 -41.77
CA GLN A 674 19.73 18.46 -43.14
C GLN A 674 18.45 18.93 -43.83
N LYS A 675 17.28 18.60 -43.30
CA LYS A 675 15.98 18.90 -43.90
C LYS A 675 15.45 20.25 -43.47
N SER A 676 14.83 20.98 -44.39
CA SER A 676 14.05 22.18 -44.09
C SER A 676 12.80 21.83 -43.27
N LEU A 677 12.19 22.80 -42.59
CA LEU A 677 10.94 22.61 -41.85
C LEU A 677 9.81 22.07 -42.74
N LYS A 678 9.76 22.51 -44.00
CA LYS A 678 8.78 22.05 -44.98
C LYS A 678 8.96 20.58 -45.33
N GLU A 679 10.22 20.15 -45.54
CA GLU A 679 10.54 18.75 -45.83
C GLU A 679 10.23 17.86 -44.61
N ILE A 680 10.59 18.30 -43.40
CA ILE A 680 10.25 17.61 -42.15
C ILE A 680 8.74 17.43 -42.03
N ALA A 681 7.95 18.49 -42.22
CA ALA A 681 6.50 18.42 -42.09
C ALA A 681 5.86 17.50 -43.14
N THR A 682 6.33 17.57 -44.38
CA THR A 682 5.82 16.75 -45.48
C THR A 682 6.13 15.27 -45.25
N GLU A 683 7.39 14.94 -44.95
CA GLU A 683 7.83 13.57 -44.77
C GLU A 683 7.29 12.95 -43.48
N SER A 684 7.21 13.72 -42.38
CA SER A 684 6.61 13.25 -41.14
C SER A 684 5.13 12.91 -41.35
N LYS A 685 4.36 13.76 -42.03
CA LYS A 685 2.96 13.46 -42.38
C LYS A 685 2.85 12.17 -43.21
N GLN A 686 3.67 12.03 -44.26
CA GLN A 686 3.66 10.83 -45.11
C GLN A 686 4.04 9.56 -44.35
N LEU A 687 5.04 9.63 -43.46
CA LEU A 687 5.44 8.52 -42.59
C LEU A 687 4.30 8.13 -41.65
N ILE A 688 3.68 9.11 -40.99
CA ILE A 688 2.57 8.88 -40.06
C ILE A 688 1.35 8.31 -40.79
N GLU A 689 1.01 8.82 -41.97
CA GLU A 689 -0.09 8.31 -42.80
C GLU A 689 0.16 6.88 -43.28
N ARG A 690 1.36 6.58 -43.78
CA ARG A 690 1.75 5.22 -44.17
C ARG A 690 1.70 4.26 -42.98
N ALA A 691 2.14 4.72 -41.81
CA ALA A 691 2.16 3.91 -40.61
C ALA A 691 0.74 3.66 -40.05
N ARG A 692 -0.14 4.67 -40.06
CA ARG A 692 -1.58 4.53 -39.76
C ARG A 692 -2.30 3.61 -40.74
N ALA A 693 -1.92 3.66 -42.02
CA ALA A 693 -2.46 2.80 -43.07
C ALA A 693 -1.88 1.38 -43.06
N ASN A 694 -0.97 1.05 -42.12
CA ASN A 694 -0.25 -0.22 -42.05
C ASN A 694 0.50 -0.58 -43.36
N LYS A 695 1.00 0.45 -44.07
CA LYS A 695 1.73 0.38 -45.35
C LYS A 695 3.20 0.81 -45.25
N ALA A 696 3.69 1.09 -44.04
CA ALA A 696 5.09 1.43 -43.81
C ALA A 696 5.97 0.18 -43.97
N ALA A 697 7.13 0.36 -44.61
CA ALA A 697 8.10 -0.71 -44.80
C ALA A 697 8.94 -0.90 -43.53
N ALA A 698 9.56 -2.06 -43.34
CA ALA A 698 10.41 -2.34 -42.17
C ALA A 698 11.52 -1.28 -41.98
N GLN A 699 12.07 -0.77 -43.08
CA GLN A 699 13.09 0.29 -43.09
C GLN A 699 12.61 1.63 -42.52
N ASP A 700 11.30 1.89 -42.52
CA ASP A 700 10.71 3.11 -41.95
C ASP A 700 10.76 3.09 -40.41
N TYR A 701 11.05 1.94 -39.78
CA TYR A 701 11.08 1.73 -38.33
C TYR A 701 12.49 1.43 -37.77
N MET A 702 13.53 1.48 -38.59
CA MET A 702 14.88 1.06 -38.21
C MET A 702 15.89 2.23 -38.28
N GLY A 703 16.81 2.26 -37.33
CA GLY A 703 17.95 3.19 -37.36
C GLY A 703 17.64 4.58 -36.82
N ASN A 704 16.68 4.69 -35.88
CA ASN A 704 16.59 5.84 -34.99
C ASN A 704 17.90 6.01 -34.20
N THR A 705 18.25 7.26 -33.94
CA THR A 705 19.39 7.62 -33.08
C THR A 705 18.96 8.43 -31.87
N PHE A 706 17.78 9.06 -31.95
CA PHE A 706 17.12 9.76 -30.86
C PHE A 706 15.61 9.71 -31.06
N SER A 707 14.83 9.66 -29.98
CA SER A 707 13.37 9.56 -30.04
C SER A 707 12.66 10.79 -29.45
N ILE A 708 11.51 11.14 -30.01
CA ILE A 708 10.60 12.17 -29.49
C ILE A 708 9.22 11.56 -29.28
N SER A 709 8.63 11.79 -28.12
CA SER A 709 7.27 11.38 -27.77
C SER A 709 6.46 12.60 -27.37
N ASN A 710 5.28 12.78 -27.95
CA ASN A 710 4.46 13.96 -27.75
C ASN A 710 3.05 13.56 -27.34
N LEU A 711 2.62 14.01 -26.16
CA LEU A 711 1.28 13.79 -25.61
C LEU A 711 0.52 15.11 -25.38
N GLY A 712 1.03 16.24 -25.90
CA GLY A 712 0.42 17.55 -25.68
C GLY A 712 -0.98 17.73 -26.29
N MET A 713 -1.45 16.79 -27.10
CA MET A 713 -2.83 16.75 -27.60
C MET A 713 -3.84 16.14 -26.61
N TYR A 714 -3.37 15.50 -25.54
CA TYR A 714 -4.19 14.81 -24.52
C TYR A 714 -4.21 15.55 -23.17
N ASP A 715 -3.91 16.86 -23.17
CA ASP A 715 -3.89 17.69 -21.96
C ASP A 715 -2.94 17.19 -20.86
N VAL A 716 -1.78 16.66 -21.27
CA VAL A 716 -0.72 16.17 -20.37
C VAL A 716 0.33 17.26 -20.17
N ASP A 717 0.35 17.95 -19.02
CA ASP A 717 1.36 19.00 -18.69
C ASP A 717 2.79 18.45 -18.74
N GLN A 718 3.02 17.23 -18.24
CA GLN A 718 4.32 16.60 -18.20
C GLN A 718 4.21 15.07 -18.14
N PHE A 719 5.12 14.35 -18.81
CA PHE A 719 5.34 12.92 -18.61
C PHE A 719 6.81 12.54 -18.83
N THR A 720 7.19 11.35 -18.38
CA THR A 720 8.49 10.73 -18.65
C THR A 720 8.30 9.59 -19.66
N ALA A 721 9.22 9.46 -20.61
CA ALA A 721 9.19 8.37 -21.60
C ALA A 721 10.32 7.37 -21.33
N ILE A 722 10.06 6.09 -21.59
CA ILE A 722 11.09 5.04 -21.54
C ILE A 722 11.92 5.14 -22.82
N ILE A 723 13.25 5.10 -22.70
CA ILE A 723 14.16 5.13 -23.85
C ILE A 723 13.89 3.92 -24.75
N ASN A 724 13.86 4.13 -26.07
CA ASN A 724 13.73 3.04 -27.05
C ASN A 724 15.13 2.57 -27.48
N PRO A 725 15.62 1.39 -27.03
CA PRO A 725 16.96 0.94 -27.37
C PRO A 725 17.13 0.80 -28.90
N PRO A 726 18.28 1.18 -29.47
CA PRO A 726 19.55 1.48 -28.79
C PRO A 726 19.77 2.96 -28.44
N ASP A 727 18.77 3.84 -28.55
CA ASP A 727 18.94 5.28 -28.30
C ASP A 727 19.51 5.55 -26.90
N SER A 728 20.30 6.62 -26.72
CA SER A 728 20.75 7.06 -25.40
C SER A 728 19.80 8.03 -24.69
N GLY A 729 18.75 8.49 -25.39
CA GLY A 729 17.76 9.40 -24.81
C GLY A 729 16.47 9.52 -25.61
N ILE A 730 15.43 10.00 -24.92
CA ILE A 730 14.12 10.31 -25.50
C ILE A 730 13.57 11.59 -24.91
N LEU A 731 12.99 12.46 -25.74
CA LEU A 731 12.37 13.72 -25.31
C LEU A 731 10.84 13.58 -25.26
N ALA A 732 10.26 13.76 -24.08
CA ALA A 732 8.82 13.79 -23.83
C ALA A 732 8.29 15.23 -23.85
N ILE A 733 7.22 15.47 -24.61
CA ILE A 733 6.63 16.81 -24.85
C ILE A 733 5.22 16.89 -24.26
N GLY A 734 5.01 17.80 -23.31
CA GLY A 734 3.71 18.09 -22.71
C GLY A 734 2.83 19.05 -23.52
N SER A 735 1.67 19.41 -22.95
CA SER A 735 0.73 20.40 -23.47
C SER A 735 1.34 21.81 -23.51
N ILE A 736 0.81 22.65 -24.39
CA ILE A 736 1.09 24.09 -24.39
C ILE A 736 -0.07 24.78 -23.68
N GLU A 737 0.23 25.37 -22.53
CA GLU A 737 -0.78 25.98 -21.66
C GLU A 737 -0.55 27.49 -21.52
N ASP A 738 -1.64 28.22 -21.31
CA ASP A 738 -1.57 29.63 -20.95
C ASP A 738 -1.31 29.75 -19.44
N LYS A 739 -0.08 30.15 -19.06
CA LYS A 739 0.33 30.36 -17.66
C LYS A 739 0.56 31.84 -17.39
N ALA A 740 0.29 32.28 -16.15
CA ALA A 740 0.57 33.65 -15.72
C ALA A 740 2.08 33.88 -15.64
N VAL A 741 2.60 34.83 -16.40
CA VAL A 741 4.05 35.12 -16.51
C VAL A 741 4.30 36.60 -16.38
N VAL A 742 5.47 36.96 -15.83
CA VAL A 742 5.86 38.37 -15.72
C VAL A 742 6.59 38.80 -16.99
N LYS A 743 6.03 39.78 -17.72
CA LYS A 743 6.69 40.48 -18.84
C LYS A 743 6.67 41.98 -18.55
N ASP A 744 7.83 42.63 -18.61
CA ASP A 744 7.97 44.07 -18.34
C ASP A 744 7.34 44.55 -17.01
N GLY A 745 7.42 43.70 -15.98
CA GLY A 745 6.87 44.00 -14.64
C GLY A 745 5.35 43.78 -14.50
N GLN A 746 4.66 43.30 -15.54
CA GLN A 746 3.22 43.00 -15.51
C GLN A 746 2.97 41.49 -15.62
N VAL A 747 1.94 41.01 -14.91
CA VAL A 747 1.46 39.63 -15.03
C VAL A 747 0.57 39.53 -16.26
N VAL A 748 1.01 38.77 -17.26
CA VAL A 748 0.30 38.53 -18.53
C VAL A 748 0.21 37.02 -18.80
N PRO A 749 -0.80 36.55 -19.55
CA PRO A 749 -0.83 35.16 -20.01
C PRO A 749 0.32 34.91 -20.99
N GLY A 750 1.03 33.81 -20.83
CA GLY A 750 2.11 33.38 -21.72
C GLY A 750 2.06 31.88 -21.97
N LYS A 751 2.39 31.48 -23.20
CA LYS A 751 2.37 30.07 -23.60
C LYS A 751 3.57 29.33 -23.06
N ARG A 752 3.34 28.27 -22.28
CA ARG A 752 4.38 27.45 -21.63
C ARG A 752 4.21 25.99 -22.01
N MET A 753 5.34 25.33 -22.25
CA MET A 753 5.40 23.91 -22.55
C MET A 753 6.53 23.28 -21.75
N ARG A 754 6.24 22.18 -21.05
CA ARG A 754 7.26 21.41 -20.34
C ARG A 754 7.77 20.29 -21.23
N VAL A 755 9.08 20.10 -21.21
CA VAL A 755 9.74 18.97 -21.86
C VAL A 755 10.57 18.21 -20.84
N THR A 756 10.55 16.88 -20.93
CA THR A 756 11.34 16.00 -20.07
C THR A 756 12.23 15.10 -20.91
N LEU A 757 13.53 15.16 -20.69
CA LEU A 757 14.52 14.30 -21.32
C LEU A 757 14.81 13.12 -20.40
N SER A 758 14.61 11.91 -20.91
CA SER A 758 15.10 10.68 -20.28
C SER A 758 16.49 10.36 -20.83
N VAL A 759 17.42 10.00 -19.95
CA VAL A 759 18.83 9.81 -20.29
C VAL A 759 19.35 8.46 -19.80
N ASP A 760 20.06 7.73 -20.67
CA ASP A 760 20.91 6.62 -20.25
C ASP A 760 22.18 7.17 -19.61
N HIS A 761 22.27 7.11 -18.27
CA HIS A 761 23.37 7.68 -17.50
C HIS A 761 24.73 7.01 -17.78
N ARG A 762 24.78 5.92 -18.56
CA ARG A 762 26.04 5.31 -19.03
C ARG A 762 26.65 6.06 -20.22
N VAL A 763 25.83 6.80 -20.97
CA VAL A 763 26.24 7.45 -22.23
C VAL A 763 26.55 8.93 -22.02
N PHE A 764 25.67 9.67 -21.33
CA PHE A 764 25.90 11.09 -21.02
C PHE A 764 25.28 11.49 -19.67
N TYR A 765 25.73 12.64 -19.15
CA TYR A 765 25.55 13.03 -17.75
C TYR A 765 24.70 14.31 -17.61
N GLY A 766 24.33 14.65 -16.37
CA GLY A 766 23.43 15.76 -16.05
C GLY A 766 23.80 17.12 -16.67
N VAL A 767 25.08 17.48 -16.71
CA VAL A 767 25.53 18.76 -17.31
C VAL A 767 25.25 18.79 -18.82
N THR A 768 25.64 17.73 -19.54
CA THR A 768 25.38 17.59 -20.97
C THR A 768 23.88 17.59 -21.27
N ALA A 769 23.10 16.85 -20.47
CA ALA A 769 21.64 16.81 -20.60
C ALA A 769 21.01 18.20 -20.42
N ALA A 770 21.47 18.96 -19.42
CA ALA A 770 21.01 20.33 -19.17
C ALA A 770 21.40 21.29 -20.30
N GLN A 771 22.64 21.21 -20.80
CA GLN A 771 23.10 22.04 -21.93
C GLN A 771 22.35 21.72 -23.23
N PHE A 772 22.09 20.45 -23.51
CA PHE A 772 21.27 20.02 -24.64
C PHE A 772 19.85 20.57 -24.55
N LEU A 773 19.17 20.42 -23.39
CA LEU A 773 17.84 20.98 -23.18
C LEU A 773 17.84 22.51 -23.26
N GLN A 774 18.89 23.17 -22.77
CA GLN A 774 19.04 24.62 -22.88
C GLN A 774 19.13 25.07 -24.34
N GLU A 775 19.81 24.32 -25.20
CA GLU A 775 19.89 24.62 -26.63
C GLU A 775 18.54 24.37 -27.34
N VAL A 776 17.86 23.26 -27.04
CA VAL A 776 16.49 23.01 -27.54
C VAL A 776 15.55 24.14 -27.12
N LYS A 777 15.62 24.56 -25.85
CA LYS A 777 14.87 25.70 -25.31
C LYS A 777 15.19 26.99 -26.06
N ARG A 778 16.47 27.31 -26.27
CA ARG A 778 16.90 28.51 -27.00
C ARG A 778 16.36 28.52 -28.44
N LEU A 779 16.43 27.39 -29.14
CA LEU A 779 15.95 27.26 -30.52
C LEU A 779 14.43 27.44 -30.62
N LEU A 780 13.66 26.91 -29.66
CA LEU A 780 12.20 27.07 -29.64
C LEU A 780 11.75 28.47 -29.16
N GLN A 781 12.50 29.09 -28.24
CA GLN A 781 12.24 30.49 -27.82
C GLN A 781 12.69 31.51 -28.87
N SER A 782 13.56 31.14 -29.80
CA SER A 782 14.04 32.00 -30.90
C SER A 782 13.89 31.28 -32.24
N PRO A 783 12.64 31.01 -32.67
CA PRO A 783 12.36 30.03 -33.72
C PRO A 783 12.81 30.47 -35.12
N MET A 784 13.18 31.74 -35.31
CA MET A 784 13.89 32.19 -36.52
C MET A 784 15.19 31.40 -36.77
N ALA A 785 15.86 30.96 -35.70
CA ALA A 785 17.07 30.13 -35.79
C ALA A 785 16.81 28.71 -36.34
N LEU A 786 15.54 28.29 -36.48
CA LEU A 786 15.17 27.02 -37.11
C LEU A 786 15.08 27.11 -38.64
N VAL A 787 15.01 28.33 -39.17
CA VAL A 787 14.81 28.65 -40.59
C VAL A 787 16.11 29.13 -41.26
N LEU A 788 17.08 29.58 -40.45
CA LEU A 788 18.45 29.86 -40.85
C LEU A 788 19.23 28.54 -40.99
#